data_AF-A0A2L2XXN2-F1
#
_entry.id   AF-A0A2L2XXN2-F1
#
_cell.length_a   1.000
_cell.length_b   1.000
_cell.length_c   1.000
_cell.angle_alpha   90.00
_cell.angle_beta   90.00
_cell.angle_gamma   90.00
#
_symmetry.space_group_name_H-M   'P 1'
#
loop_
_entity.id
_entity.type
_entity.pdbx_description
1 polymer ?
#
loop_
_entity_poly.entity_id
_entity_poly.type
_entity_poly.pdbx_seq_one_letter_code
_entity_poly.pdbx_strand_id
1 'polypeptide(L)'
;RSKTEDDVVTEGAPYNHKTPKARAKIVVESADSMSCQGTNDPSATVVAAKMWDSMAVVGWLNKGPVLRAIFVGGRLIFLPHHFFRQAVKGSSFYILRGNNKIAIEYNPDHLERLGDKDACLYYVGPNMNSQPHLFKYFVEAEGLKDRAELDVILAGLTLDGKSTMKCARAEADKKMKYGGEGSTEETKYVQIGWKYDMHTEPGECGSVIVASSKSLKPPQRIVGIHTAGYADRIGGFGPVITKEMITKAAESIVQRCGFAAMAGIKVPEQVQVGNEQCCIIPEGDFSFVGKMDKGWCPSQPQNTYLRKTPFYSEIVKSNKAPAMLRANEEVSPLRKGIEKFGANSPDFPQDLVDHVVDSISDELLMLSSDIPVRILTDEEAVFGIDGVDYCDSLNMQSSAGWPYQVEIRKPGKAHYFENGVIAEPVLSRVKERERCARQMERVPSIWRDCLKDELRPLEKVKSGSTRVFTIAPVDFTIVCRKYTMAFVQAFYKEHNKFFSAVGINPESLEWTVMRNYLEECGDECIAGDYSCYDGTLKAQLIWAVFEIIDRWYKRKGSWSLLDRQARGTLFDEIIHTVQLVMDSVYMTHRGNPSGNPLTVIINTIVNEIHARLVWLLRAKPLYRNMLMFKKCVRTKSYGDDVLLTVVREVQEFFNQETMTEELSKYGIIFTNENKDGVLYNIRNLDQVSFLKRNFRRDSDFPGLWLPQISTETIYELFNWYHSTENVHEQLRMNMRCAMAFAFFHGEGFYKELYDKAINVYLSHGVDPHFFMYNEWVDIFSQIISGDADENLVKEFRSYFE
;
A
#
# COMPACT_ATOMS: atom_id res chain seq x y z
N ARG A 1 47.87 28.87 -45.15
CA ARG A 1 48.56 30.14 -45.48
C ARG A 1 47.51 31.25 -45.50
N SER A 2 47.92 32.50 -45.24
CA SER A 2 47.17 33.77 -45.45
C SER A 2 45.80 33.96 -44.76
N LYS A 3 45.64 35.09 -44.07
CA LYS A 3 44.36 35.70 -43.64
C LYS A 3 43.86 36.66 -44.73
N THR A 4 42.55 36.93 -44.71
CA THR A 4 41.85 38.25 -44.86
C THR A 4 40.35 37.93 -44.67
N GLU A 5 39.53 38.51 -43.79
CA GLU A 5 39.38 39.91 -43.27
C GLU A 5 38.82 40.84 -44.36
N ASP A 6 37.65 41.50 -44.22
CA ASP A 6 36.58 41.48 -43.19
C ASP A 6 35.18 41.38 -43.88
N ASP A 7 33.96 41.73 -43.41
CA ASP A 7 33.41 42.51 -42.28
C ASP A 7 31.88 42.19 -42.09
N VAL A 8 31.18 42.95 -41.22
CA VAL A 8 29.74 43.29 -41.15
C VAL A 8 28.91 42.71 -39.98
N VAL A 9 29.00 43.45 -38.85
CA VAL A 9 27.92 43.86 -37.91
C VAL A 9 27.20 42.82 -37.03
N THR A 10 27.32 43.04 -35.71
CA THR A 10 26.22 42.95 -34.71
C THR A 10 26.55 43.83 -33.49
N GLU A 11 25.54 44.36 -32.79
CA GLU A 11 25.71 45.26 -31.63
C GLU A 11 25.40 44.57 -30.29
N GLY A 12 25.84 45.17 -29.17
CA GLY A 12 25.26 44.93 -27.83
C GLY A 12 26.00 43.97 -26.89
N ALA A 13 27.03 44.47 -26.19
CA ALA A 13 27.62 43.82 -25.01
C ALA A 13 27.10 44.47 -23.70
N PRO A 14 27.51 44.02 -22.48
CA PRO A 14 28.79 44.52 -21.95
C PRO A 14 29.54 43.67 -20.89
N TYR A 15 30.78 44.09 -20.64
CA TYR A 15 31.68 43.87 -19.47
C TYR A 15 32.08 42.45 -19.01
N ASN A 16 33.39 42.24 -19.06
CA ASN A 16 34.13 41.10 -18.51
C ASN A 16 35.21 41.63 -17.55
N HIS A 17 35.16 41.27 -16.27
CA HIS A 17 36.12 41.73 -15.25
C HIS A 17 37.04 40.61 -14.76
N LYS A 18 38.36 40.86 -14.85
CA LYS A 18 39.41 39.95 -14.36
C LYS A 18 39.54 40.06 -12.83
N THR A 19 39.39 38.95 -12.11
CA THR A 19 39.68 38.86 -10.67
C THR A 19 41.10 38.33 -10.44
N PRO A 20 41.92 38.91 -9.53
CA PRO A 20 43.33 38.53 -9.40
C PRO A 20 43.58 37.14 -8.78
N LYS A 21 44.61 36.42 -9.26
CA LYS A 21 45.18 35.25 -8.57
C LYS A 21 46.01 35.69 -7.35
N ALA A 22 45.35 36.06 -6.26
CA ALA A 22 46.00 36.30 -4.98
C ALA A 22 46.54 34.97 -4.42
N ARG A 23 47.87 34.78 -4.46
CA ARG A 23 48.54 33.72 -3.68
C ARG A 23 48.46 34.08 -2.21
N ALA A 24 47.61 33.39 -1.45
CA ALA A 24 47.71 33.39 0.01
C ALA A 24 49.10 32.84 0.39
N LYS A 25 49.91 33.63 1.10
CA LYS A 25 51.13 33.13 1.74
C LYS A 25 50.69 32.23 2.89
N ILE A 26 51.11 30.97 2.86
CA ILE A 26 51.14 30.15 4.07
C ILE A 26 52.18 30.78 5.00
N VAL A 27 51.73 31.38 6.10
CA VAL A 27 52.59 31.65 7.25
C VAL A 27 52.66 30.34 8.03
N VAL A 28 53.85 29.75 8.09
CA VAL A 28 54.10 28.60 8.97
C VAL A 28 54.40 29.16 10.36
N GLU A 29 53.38 29.23 11.20
CA GLU A 29 53.62 29.29 12.65
C GLU A 29 54.15 27.93 13.14
N SER A 30 54.94 27.97 14.20
CA SER A 30 55.76 26.83 14.65
C SER A 30 54.91 25.66 15.12
N ALA A 31 55.33 24.44 14.76
CA ALA A 31 54.63 23.22 15.14
C ALA A 31 54.80 22.90 16.64
N ASP A 32 53.71 23.06 17.40
CA ASP A 32 53.36 22.09 18.44
C ASP A 32 52.51 20.97 17.80
N SER A 33 52.73 19.73 18.21
CA SER A 33 52.36 18.57 17.41
C SER A 33 50.88 18.16 17.53
N MET A 34 50.07 18.46 16.51
CA MET A 34 48.78 17.81 16.29
C MET A 34 48.71 17.11 14.93
N SER A 35 48.52 15.80 14.96
CA SER A 35 48.22 14.97 13.80
C SER A 35 46.73 14.66 13.71
N CYS A 36 46.22 14.39 12.51
CA CYS A 36 44.83 13.96 12.30
C CYS A 36 44.61 12.57 12.89
N GLN A 37 44.17 12.48 14.14
CA GLN A 37 43.82 11.21 14.78
C GLN A 37 42.43 10.75 14.35
N GLY A 38 42.37 9.95 13.29
CA GLY A 38 41.20 9.10 13.03
C GLY A 38 41.01 8.11 14.18
N THR A 39 39.75 7.76 14.49
CA THR A 39 39.46 6.81 15.58
C THR A 39 40.06 5.43 15.29
N ASN A 40 40.88 4.95 16.23
CA ASN A 40 41.53 3.65 16.19
C ASN A 40 40.70 2.53 16.88
N ASP A 41 39.38 2.70 17.02
CA ASP A 41 38.44 1.61 17.34
C ASP A 41 37.52 1.30 16.14
N PRO A 42 37.87 0.31 15.30
CA PRO A 42 37.02 -0.15 14.21
C PRO A 42 35.60 -0.56 14.65
N SER A 43 35.41 -1.00 15.90
CA SER A 43 34.07 -1.35 16.39
C SER A 43 33.18 -0.12 16.56
N ALA A 44 33.74 1.05 16.91
CA ALA A 44 32.98 2.28 17.01
C ALA A 44 32.58 2.79 15.61
N THR A 45 33.52 2.78 14.68
CA THR A 45 33.30 3.17 13.27
C THR A 45 32.27 2.27 12.57
N VAL A 46 32.33 0.94 12.78
CA VAL A 46 31.36 -0.01 12.21
C VAL A 46 29.96 0.13 12.84
N VAL A 47 29.86 0.50 14.13
CA VAL A 47 28.55 0.78 14.75
C VAL A 47 27.97 2.10 14.24
N ALA A 48 28.76 3.18 14.18
CA ALA A 48 28.33 4.45 13.61
C ALA A 48 27.87 4.30 12.14
N ALA A 49 28.62 3.54 11.32
CA ALA A 49 28.24 3.24 9.95
C ALA A 49 26.85 2.57 9.84
N LYS A 50 26.54 1.62 10.74
CA LYS A 50 25.25 0.93 10.80
C LYS A 50 24.12 1.74 11.43
N MET A 51 24.41 2.91 11.98
CA MET A 51 23.41 3.80 12.55
C MET A 51 22.87 4.80 11.53
N TRP A 52 23.65 5.19 10.50
CA TRP A 52 23.24 6.22 9.54
C TRP A 52 21.93 5.89 8.83
N ASP A 53 21.78 4.67 8.31
CA ASP A 53 20.57 4.20 7.62
C ASP A 53 19.33 4.15 8.53
N SER A 54 19.54 4.24 9.85
CA SER A 54 18.49 4.27 10.89
C SER A 54 18.30 5.66 11.50
N MET A 55 19.16 6.64 11.20
CA MET A 55 18.98 8.01 11.71
C MET A 55 17.91 8.75 10.91
N ALA A 56 17.17 9.63 11.58
CA ALA A 56 16.10 10.41 10.97
C ALA A 56 16.10 11.86 11.49
N VAL A 57 15.58 12.77 10.67
CA VAL A 57 15.24 14.14 11.09
C VAL A 57 13.75 14.18 11.42
N VAL A 58 13.40 14.73 12.58
CA VAL A 58 12.03 14.84 13.08
C VAL A 58 11.68 16.29 13.40
N GLY A 59 10.48 16.73 13.08
CA GLY A 59 10.07 18.12 13.31
C GLY A 59 8.56 18.28 13.36
N TRP A 60 8.07 19.33 14.01
CA TRP A 60 6.64 19.64 14.01
C TRP A 60 6.20 20.18 12.64
N LEU A 61 4.97 19.87 12.21
CA LEU A 61 4.41 20.45 10.98
C LEU A 61 4.03 21.93 11.16
N ASN A 62 3.60 22.28 12.38
CA ASN A 62 3.49 23.66 12.86
C ASN A 62 4.84 24.16 13.40
N LYS A 63 4.93 25.45 13.74
CA LYS A 63 6.15 26.02 14.37
C LYS A 63 6.51 25.24 15.64
N GLY A 64 7.71 24.65 15.66
CA GLY A 64 8.25 23.88 16.78
C GLY A 64 9.69 23.43 16.50
N PRO A 65 10.34 22.72 17.44
CA PRO A 65 11.71 22.25 17.26
C PRO A 65 11.84 21.24 16.12
N VAL A 66 13.02 21.23 15.47
CA VAL A 66 13.45 20.20 14.52
C VAL A 66 14.71 19.54 15.08
N LEU A 67 14.60 18.25 15.39
CA LEU A 67 15.61 17.44 16.09
C LEU A 67 16.07 16.27 15.22
N ARG A 68 17.02 15.49 15.73
CA ARG A 68 17.33 14.15 15.21
C ARG A 68 16.61 13.07 16.04
N ALA A 69 16.45 11.91 15.44
CA ALA A 69 16.04 10.68 16.09
C ALA A 69 16.82 9.49 15.48
N ILE A 70 16.75 8.32 16.11
CA ILE A 70 17.25 7.08 15.52
C ILE A 70 16.23 5.96 15.69
N PHE A 71 15.94 5.22 14.61
CA PHE A 71 15.18 3.98 14.68
C PHE A 71 15.99 2.92 15.43
N VAL A 72 15.45 2.40 16.53
CA VAL A 72 16.15 1.41 17.37
C VAL A 72 15.68 -0.03 17.14
N GLY A 73 14.60 -0.21 16.40
CA GLY A 73 14.05 -1.49 15.96
C GLY A 73 12.58 -1.36 15.57
N GLY A 74 12.18 -1.99 14.46
CA GLY A 74 10.83 -1.92 13.93
C GLY A 74 10.41 -0.48 13.63
N ARG A 75 9.32 -0.06 14.26
CA ARG A 75 8.69 1.27 14.15
C ARG A 75 8.90 2.08 15.44
N LEU A 76 9.99 1.85 16.17
CA LEU A 76 10.38 2.62 17.36
C LEU A 76 11.50 3.61 17.03
N ILE A 77 11.20 4.91 17.12
CA ILE A 77 12.22 5.96 17.14
C ILE A 77 12.65 6.27 18.58
N PHE A 78 13.92 6.60 18.75
CA PHE A 78 14.55 7.04 19.99
C PHE A 78 15.02 8.50 19.84
N LEU A 79 14.58 9.37 20.75
CA LEU A 79 14.77 10.82 20.68
C LEU A 79 14.64 11.49 22.06
N PRO A 80 15.04 12.78 22.21
CA PRO A 80 14.87 13.53 23.45
C PRO A 80 13.39 13.72 23.81
N HIS A 81 13.04 13.51 25.08
CA HIS A 81 11.65 13.62 25.55
C HIS A 81 11.10 15.04 25.38
N HIS A 82 11.95 16.07 25.49
CA HIS A 82 11.55 17.46 25.29
C HIS A 82 10.93 17.76 23.91
N PHE A 83 11.10 16.91 22.89
CA PHE A 83 10.42 17.04 21.60
C PHE A 83 8.89 17.06 21.75
N PHE A 84 8.33 16.22 22.63
CA PHE A 84 6.89 16.08 22.86
C PHE A 84 6.35 16.97 23.98
N ARG A 85 7.18 17.84 24.57
CA ARG A 85 6.81 18.66 25.74
C ARG A 85 5.60 19.58 25.53
N GLN A 86 5.36 20.02 24.28
CA GLN A 86 4.23 20.87 23.90
C GLN A 86 3.17 20.09 23.06
N ALA A 87 3.30 18.76 22.97
CA ALA A 87 2.43 17.94 22.15
C ALA A 87 1.08 17.72 22.85
N VAL A 88 -0.01 18.14 22.19
CA VAL A 88 -1.38 17.77 22.56
C VAL A 88 -1.92 16.76 21.54
N LYS A 89 -2.87 15.91 21.93
CA LYS A 89 -3.49 14.93 21.01
C LYS A 89 -4.04 15.63 19.77
N GLY A 90 -3.85 15.04 18.58
CA GLY A 90 -4.18 15.67 17.31
C GLY A 90 -3.16 16.70 16.79
N SER A 91 -2.06 16.95 17.52
CA SER A 91 -0.89 17.67 16.97
C SER A 91 -0.12 16.73 16.04
N SER A 92 0.34 17.22 14.88
CA SER A 92 1.09 16.39 13.94
C SER A 92 2.54 16.85 13.75
N PHE A 93 3.44 15.88 13.76
CA PHE A 93 4.85 16.04 13.43
C PHE A 93 5.18 15.30 12.12
N TYR A 94 6.42 15.39 11.67
CA TYR A 94 6.92 14.67 10.50
C TYR A 94 8.24 13.98 10.78
N ILE A 95 8.49 12.92 10.00
CA ILE A 95 9.78 12.26 9.85
C ILE A 95 10.21 12.41 8.38
N LEU A 96 11.50 12.66 8.13
CA LEU A 96 12.03 12.63 6.76
C LEU A 96 12.29 11.20 6.28
N ARG A 97 11.76 10.85 5.09
CA ARG A 97 12.15 9.68 4.30
C ARG A 97 12.74 10.18 2.98
N GLY A 98 14.07 10.18 2.88
CA GLY A 98 14.75 10.96 1.85
C GLY A 98 14.33 12.44 1.93
N ASN A 99 13.84 12.99 0.82
CA ASN A 99 13.33 14.37 0.78
C ASN A 99 11.86 14.51 1.23
N ASN A 100 11.13 13.40 1.44
CA ASN A 100 9.70 13.43 1.74
C ASN A 100 9.44 13.64 3.24
N LYS A 101 8.53 14.57 3.58
CA LYS A 101 7.95 14.68 4.93
C LYS A 101 6.81 13.68 5.08
N ILE A 102 7.00 12.65 5.89
CA ILE A 102 5.96 11.69 6.28
C ILE A 102 5.28 12.21 7.54
N ALA A 103 3.99 12.57 7.44
CA ALA A 103 3.22 13.11 8.55
C ALA A 103 2.81 12.01 9.54
N ILE A 104 2.81 12.35 10.83
CA ILE A 104 2.41 11.47 11.94
C ILE A 104 1.60 12.27 12.95
N GLU A 105 0.40 11.80 13.28
CA GLU A 105 -0.41 12.33 14.39
C GLU A 105 0.18 11.88 15.74
N TYR A 106 0.25 12.80 16.70
CA TYR A 106 0.74 12.51 18.04
C TYR A 106 -0.32 11.78 18.88
N ASN A 107 -0.03 10.51 19.20
CA ASN A 107 -0.77 9.71 20.17
C ASN A 107 0.08 9.54 21.45
N PRO A 108 -0.38 9.97 22.64
CA PRO A 108 0.34 9.75 23.89
C PRO A 108 0.59 8.27 24.22
N ASP A 109 -0.28 7.34 23.80
CA ASP A 109 -0.10 5.91 24.11
C ASP A 109 1.13 5.31 23.41
N HIS A 110 1.57 5.91 22.31
CA HIS A 110 2.75 5.51 21.54
C HIS A 110 4.08 5.95 22.19
N LEU A 111 4.04 6.85 23.18
CA LEU A 111 5.22 7.44 23.84
C LEU A 111 5.58 6.66 25.11
N GLU A 112 6.86 6.32 25.28
CA GLU A 112 7.39 5.77 26.55
C GLU A 112 8.67 6.50 26.94
N ARG A 113 8.66 7.16 28.10
CA ARG A 113 9.82 7.89 28.63
C ARG A 113 10.76 6.95 29.36
N LEU A 114 12.07 7.12 29.21
CA LEU A 114 13.09 6.30 29.89
C LEU A 114 13.25 6.74 31.36
N GLY A 115 12.22 6.48 32.17
CA GLY A 115 12.16 6.89 33.57
C GLY A 115 12.09 8.41 33.73
N ASP A 116 12.99 8.98 34.53
CA ASP A 116 13.12 10.42 34.72
C ASP A 116 13.91 11.13 33.61
N LYS A 117 14.46 10.39 32.64
CA LYS A 117 15.39 10.94 31.64
C LYS A 117 14.72 11.86 30.62
N ASP A 118 15.47 12.79 30.05
CA ASP A 118 15.08 13.57 28.87
C ASP A 118 15.24 12.74 27.59
N ALA A 119 14.67 11.54 27.57
CA ALA A 119 14.78 10.58 26.49
C ALA A 119 13.54 9.67 26.46
N CYS A 120 13.08 9.32 25.26
CA CYS A 120 11.88 8.52 25.05
C CYS A 120 12.00 7.62 23.82
N LEU A 121 11.20 6.56 23.80
CA LEU A 121 10.81 5.85 22.58
C LEU A 121 9.43 6.33 22.13
N TYR A 122 9.20 6.34 20.83
CA TYR A 122 7.88 6.62 20.24
C TYR A 122 7.56 5.64 19.10
N TYR A 123 6.34 5.08 19.07
CA TYR A 123 5.84 4.25 17.97
C TYR A 123 5.28 5.08 16.82
N VAL A 124 5.91 5.00 15.64
CA VAL A 124 5.61 5.87 14.49
C VAL A 124 4.41 5.42 13.62
N GLY A 125 3.71 4.35 14.00
CA GLY A 125 2.55 3.86 13.27
C GLY A 125 2.89 3.13 11.94
N PRO A 126 1.86 2.66 11.21
CA PRO A 126 2.02 1.83 10.01
C PRO A 126 2.57 2.58 8.78
N ASN A 127 2.68 3.91 8.83
CA ASN A 127 3.21 4.71 7.72
C ASN A 127 4.71 4.52 7.48
N MET A 128 5.46 4.02 8.47
CA MET A 128 6.89 3.76 8.37
C MET A 128 7.16 2.25 8.35
N ASN A 129 8.09 1.85 7.47
CA ASN A 129 8.54 0.48 7.38
C ASN A 129 9.35 0.07 8.62
N SER A 130 9.35 -1.23 8.90
CA SER A 130 10.10 -1.81 10.01
C SER A 130 11.61 -1.74 9.77
N GLN A 131 12.35 -1.23 10.76
CA GLN A 131 13.80 -0.96 10.70
C GLN A 131 14.64 -1.95 11.55
N PRO A 132 15.96 -2.10 11.28
CA PRO A 132 16.82 -3.05 12.00
C PRO A 132 16.90 -2.80 13.52
N HIS A 133 16.98 -3.88 14.32
CA HIS A 133 17.16 -3.76 15.77
C HIS A 133 18.59 -3.35 16.15
N LEU A 134 18.70 -2.18 16.77
CA LEU A 134 19.96 -1.61 17.27
C LEU A 134 20.22 -1.91 18.76
N PHE A 135 19.28 -2.55 19.48
CA PHE A 135 19.37 -2.78 20.94
C PHE A 135 20.70 -3.40 21.39
N LYS A 136 21.31 -4.28 20.58
CA LYS A 136 22.61 -4.92 20.86
C LYS A 136 23.83 -3.98 20.82
N TYR A 137 23.68 -2.78 20.28
CA TYR A 137 24.71 -1.75 20.22
C TYR A 137 24.65 -0.78 21.41
N PHE A 138 23.56 -0.79 22.19
CA PHE A 138 23.48 -0.06 23.46
C PHE A 138 24.30 -0.78 24.53
N VAL A 139 24.93 0.01 25.40
CA VAL A 139 25.72 -0.50 26.53
C VAL A 139 24.84 -1.13 27.60
N GLU A 140 25.26 -2.28 28.12
CA GLU A 140 24.66 -2.92 29.30
C GLU A 140 25.08 -2.13 30.56
N ALA A 141 24.20 -1.97 31.55
CA ALA A 141 24.46 -1.11 32.71
C ALA A 141 25.75 -1.49 33.48
N GLU A 142 26.02 -2.79 33.58
CA GLU A 142 27.26 -3.33 34.14
C GLU A 142 28.51 -2.83 33.40
N GLY A 143 28.40 -2.67 32.08
CA GLY A 143 29.46 -2.24 31.19
C GLY A 143 29.91 -0.79 31.40
N LEU A 144 29.13 0.04 32.12
CA LEU A 144 29.47 1.43 32.45
C LEU A 144 30.10 1.64 33.83
N LYS A 145 30.12 0.63 34.71
CA LYS A 145 30.69 0.76 36.06
C LYS A 145 32.14 1.25 36.04
N ASP A 146 32.49 2.04 37.05
CA ASP A 146 33.84 2.55 37.34
C ASP A 146 34.48 3.41 36.22
N ARG A 147 33.67 3.91 35.27
CA ARG A 147 34.13 4.78 34.18
C ARG A 147 33.93 6.26 34.50
N ALA A 148 34.99 6.92 34.96
CA ALA A 148 34.98 8.38 35.09
C ALA A 148 34.90 9.12 33.74
N GLU A 149 35.50 8.56 32.67
CA GLU A 149 35.64 9.23 31.37
C GLU A 149 35.63 8.24 30.19
N LEU A 150 35.23 8.72 29.01
CA LEU A 150 35.28 8.00 27.72
C LEU A 150 35.54 8.97 26.56
N ASP A 151 36.32 8.55 25.56
CA ASP A 151 36.29 9.20 24.24
C ASP A 151 34.97 8.87 23.54
N VAL A 152 34.29 9.88 22.98
CA VAL A 152 32.98 9.74 22.33
C VAL A 152 32.95 10.41 20.95
N ILE A 153 32.13 9.84 20.08
CA ILE A 153 31.68 10.41 18.81
C ILE A 153 30.21 10.80 19.00
N LEU A 154 29.89 12.07 18.77
CA LEU A 154 28.51 12.50 18.57
C LEU A 154 28.15 12.24 17.11
N ALA A 155 27.28 11.25 16.89
CA ALA A 155 26.78 10.82 15.59
C ALA A 155 25.41 11.47 15.31
N GLY A 156 25.34 12.33 14.31
CA GLY A 156 24.14 13.11 13.98
C GLY A 156 23.81 13.12 12.49
N LEU A 157 22.71 13.80 12.16
CA LEU A 157 22.41 14.26 10.81
C LEU A 157 22.36 15.79 10.82
N THR A 158 22.71 16.41 9.69
CA THR A 158 22.32 17.77 9.33
C THR A 158 20.82 17.86 9.01
N LEU A 159 20.28 19.07 8.85
CA LEU A 159 18.88 19.27 8.44
C LEU A 159 18.61 18.82 6.99
N ASP A 160 19.65 18.82 6.15
CA ASP A 160 19.66 18.29 4.79
C ASP A 160 20.15 16.82 4.70
N GLY A 161 20.07 16.08 5.81
CA GLY A 161 20.23 14.62 5.84
C GLY A 161 21.66 14.07 5.72
N LYS A 162 22.67 14.92 5.53
CA LYS A 162 24.09 14.49 5.55
C LYS A 162 24.52 14.12 6.97
N SER A 163 25.18 12.97 7.12
CA SER A 163 25.72 12.50 8.41
C SER A 163 26.78 13.45 8.98
N THR A 164 26.75 13.66 10.30
CA THR A 164 27.74 14.44 11.05
C THR A 164 28.42 13.56 12.09
N MET A 165 29.74 13.74 12.23
CA MET A 165 30.52 13.18 13.34
C MET A 165 31.36 14.28 13.98
N LYS A 166 31.28 14.38 15.31
CA LYS A 166 32.14 15.25 16.12
C LYS A 166 32.75 14.38 17.23
N CYS A 167 34.07 14.47 17.44
CA CYS A 167 34.76 13.69 18.47
C CYS A 167 35.07 14.57 19.69
N ALA A 168 34.93 14.03 20.89
CA ALA A 168 35.28 14.70 22.15
C ALA A 168 35.63 13.70 23.25
N ARG A 169 36.25 14.18 24.32
CA ARG A 169 36.34 13.46 25.60
C ARG A 169 35.10 13.77 26.43
N ALA A 170 34.44 12.74 26.95
CA ALA A 170 33.27 12.84 27.81
C ALA A 170 33.59 12.44 29.25
N GLU A 171 33.21 13.28 30.20
CA GLU A 171 33.19 12.99 31.62
C GLU A 171 31.83 12.38 32.01
N ALA A 172 31.83 11.31 32.81
CA ALA A 172 30.63 10.61 33.29
C ALA A 172 29.99 11.27 34.52
N ASP A 173 28.81 10.77 34.90
CA ASP A 173 28.06 11.07 36.14
C ASP A 173 27.86 12.57 36.45
N LYS A 174 27.91 13.43 35.44
CA LYS A 174 27.69 14.87 35.64
C LYS A 174 26.20 15.13 35.82
N LYS A 175 25.87 15.76 36.95
CA LYS A 175 24.51 16.22 37.26
C LYS A 175 24.29 17.60 36.65
N MET A 176 23.46 17.69 35.62
CA MET A 176 23.14 18.95 34.94
C MET A 176 21.66 19.31 35.08
N LYS A 177 21.34 20.61 35.18
CA LYS A 177 19.97 21.14 35.21
C LYS A 177 19.76 22.07 34.01
N TYR A 178 18.82 21.74 33.13
CA TYR A 178 18.52 22.51 31.91
C TYR A 178 17.03 22.43 31.56
N GLY A 179 16.57 23.28 30.65
CA GLY A 179 15.20 23.25 30.14
C GLY A 179 15.18 23.72 28.68
N GLY A 180 14.13 23.37 27.96
CA GLY A 180 13.91 23.87 26.60
C GLY A 180 13.58 25.37 26.57
N GLU A 181 13.53 25.94 25.37
CA GLU A 181 13.10 27.33 25.17
C GLU A 181 11.70 27.56 25.78
N GLY A 182 11.53 28.68 26.49
CA GLY A 182 10.29 29.00 27.23
C GLY A 182 10.04 28.19 28.51
N SER A 183 11.05 27.53 29.09
CA SER A 183 10.86 26.70 30.30
C SER A 183 10.72 27.50 31.62
N THR A 184 9.65 27.22 32.36
CA THR A 184 9.47 27.64 33.77
C THR A 184 10.35 26.80 34.72
N GLU A 185 10.59 27.30 35.94
CA GLU A 185 11.39 26.65 36.99
C GLU A 185 11.06 25.16 37.23
N GLU A 186 9.76 24.85 37.26
CA GLU A 186 9.20 23.51 37.51
C GLU A 186 9.51 22.49 36.39
N THR A 187 9.93 22.97 35.23
CA THR A 187 10.02 22.19 33.99
C THR A 187 11.46 22.03 33.50
N LYS A 188 12.43 22.19 34.39
CA LYS A 188 13.86 22.00 34.15
C LYS A 188 14.24 20.55 34.47
N TYR A 189 14.69 19.81 33.46
CA TYR A 189 15.25 18.48 33.63
C TYR A 189 16.49 18.54 34.53
N VAL A 190 16.53 17.68 35.55
CA VAL A 190 17.74 17.35 36.30
C VAL A 190 18.18 15.97 35.83
N GLN A 191 19.41 15.84 35.34
CA GLN A 191 19.86 14.63 34.65
C GLN A 191 21.28 14.26 35.09
N ILE A 192 21.56 12.96 35.12
CA ILE A 192 22.91 12.41 35.30
C ILE A 192 23.34 11.78 33.97
N GLY A 193 24.52 12.16 33.48
CA GLY A 193 24.96 11.77 32.16
C GLY A 193 26.37 12.25 31.78
N TRP A 194 26.62 12.19 30.48
CA TRP A 194 27.87 12.58 29.84
C TRP A 194 27.93 14.08 29.62
N LYS A 195 28.98 14.74 30.10
CA LYS A 195 29.38 16.09 29.67
C LYS A 195 30.61 15.96 28.78
N TYR A 196 30.63 16.62 27.63
CA TYR A 196 31.76 16.60 26.70
C TYR A 196 32.06 18.01 26.18
N ASP A 197 33.34 18.33 25.98
CA ASP A 197 33.75 19.59 25.36
C ASP A 197 33.66 19.46 23.83
N MET A 198 32.71 20.18 23.23
CA MET A 198 32.33 20.05 21.82
C MET A 198 31.48 21.24 21.39
N HIS A 199 31.76 21.78 20.20
CA HIS A 199 30.86 22.73 19.55
C HIS A 199 29.54 22.07 19.15
N THR A 200 28.46 22.43 19.84
CA THR A 200 27.09 21.96 19.58
C THR A 200 26.19 23.12 19.12
N GLU A 201 25.20 22.80 18.28
CA GLU A 201 24.30 23.80 17.69
C GLU A 201 22.81 23.53 17.99
N PRO A 202 21.95 24.58 18.01
CA PRO A 202 20.51 24.41 18.15
C PRO A 202 19.94 23.42 17.12
N GLY A 203 19.13 22.48 17.61
CA GLY A 203 18.56 21.40 16.81
C GLY A 203 19.42 20.12 16.72
N GLU A 204 20.68 20.11 17.15
CA GLU A 204 21.49 18.87 17.18
C GLU A 204 21.03 17.84 18.22
N CYS A 205 20.12 18.21 19.14
CA CYS A 205 19.52 17.30 20.10
C CYS A 205 18.90 16.08 19.38
N GLY A 206 19.10 14.90 19.97
CA GLY A 206 18.79 13.62 19.35
C GLY A 206 19.94 12.96 18.59
N SER A 207 21.06 13.67 18.38
CA SER A 207 22.30 13.04 17.91
C SER A 207 22.82 12.04 18.97
N VAL A 208 23.31 10.89 18.54
CA VAL A 208 23.60 9.73 19.39
C VAL A 208 25.04 9.76 19.89
N ILE A 209 25.26 9.44 21.17
CA ILE A 209 26.59 9.40 21.78
C ILE A 209 27.16 7.99 21.65
N VAL A 210 28.17 7.84 20.80
CA VAL A 210 28.85 6.58 20.48
C VAL A 210 30.25 6.59 21.09
N ALA A 211 30.49 5.81 22.14
CA ALA A 211 31.79 5.74 22.80
C ALA A 211 32.84 5.04 21.90
N SER A 212 33.95 5.71 21.66
CA SER A 212 35.07 5.22 20.85
C SER A 212 36.15 4.56 21.72
N SER A 213 35.77 3.60 22.56
CA SER A 213 36.68 2.99 23.55
C SER A 213 36.71 1.46 23.50
N LYS A 214 37.94 0.93 23.37
CA LYS A 214 38.23 -0.52 23.35
C LYS A 214 37.89 -1.24 24.66
N SER A 215 37.71 -0.50 25.75
CA SER A 215 37.33 -1.06 27.05
C SER A 215 35.82 -1.36 27.19
N LEU A 216 35.00 -1.00 26.21
CA LEU A 216 33.60 -1.45 26.11
C LEU A 216 33.50 -2.75 25.30
N LYS A 217 32.73 -3.72 25.83
CA LYS A 217 32.43 -5.03 25.23
C LYS A 217 31.83 -4.87 23.82
N PRO A 218 32.50 -5.28 22.73
CA PRO A 218 31.93 -5.20 21.40
C PRO A 218 30.63 -6.04 21.28
N PRO A 219 29.61 -5.59 20.52
CA PRO A 219 29.55 -4.37 19.72
C PRO A 219 28.90 -3.19 20.48
N GLN A 220 28.87 -3.21 21.81
CA GLN A 220 28.22 -2.17 22.62
C GLN A 220 29.02 -0.86 22.55
N ARG A 221 28.42 0.19 22.00
CA ARG A 221 29.07 1.47 21.71
C ARG A 221 28.15 2.66 21.93
N ILE A 222 26.82 2.52 21.82
CA ILE A 222 25.88 3.60 22.15
C ILE A 222 25.76 3.71 23.68
N VAL A 223 26.05 4.90 24.22
CA VAL A 223 26.08 5.18 25.67
C VAL A 223 25.13 6.30 26.12
N GLY A 224 24.52 7.01 25.18
CA GLY A 224 23.64 8.16 25.46
C GLY A 224 23.08 8.81 24.20
N ILE A 225 22.32 9.90 24.41
CA ILE A 225 21.77 10.76 23.36
C ILE A 225 21.97 12.23 23.77
N HIS A 226 22.32 13.11 22.84
CA HIS A 226 22.54 14.53 23.12
C HIS A 226 21.21 15.26 23.32
N THR A 227 21.14 16.11 24.35
CA THR A 227 19.89 16.77 24.78
C THR A 227 20.06 18.25 25.16
N ALA A 228 21.29 18.72 25.39
CA ALA A 228 21.56 20.13 25.69
C ALA A 228 22.98 20.55 25.30
N GLY A 229 23.14 21.77 24.80
CA GLY A 229 24.42 22.45 24.62
C GLY A 229 24.60 23.61 25.61
N TYR A 230 25.83 24.07 25.80
CA TYR A 230 26.11 25.29 26.58
C TYR A 230 25.88 26.56 25.73
N ALA A 231 25.59 27.70 26.37
CA ALA A 231 25.22 28.94 25.67
C ALA A 231 26.39 29.61 24.91
N ASP A 232 27.62 29.38 25.37
CA ASP A 232 28.88 29.70 24.68
C ASP A 232 29.19 28.72 23.52
N ARG A 233 28.42 27.63 23.41
CA ARG A 233 28.64 26.47 22.53
C ARG A 233 29.95 25.72 22.80
N ILE A 234 30.59 25.83 23.97
CA ILE A 234 31.84 25.13 24.31
C ILE A 234 31.52 23.92 25.20
N GLY A 235 30.65 23.05 24.68
CA GLY A 235 30.24 21.83 25.38
C GLY A 235 28.85 21.32 24.99
N GLY A 236 28.66 20.03 25.24
CA GLY A 236 27.38 19.33 25.14
C GLY A 236 27.14 18.39 26.31
N PHE A 237 25.87 18.03 26.49
CA PHE A 237 25.40 17.08 27.49
C PHE A 237 24.44 16.06 26.90
N GLY A 238 24.43 14.85 27.46
CA GLY A 238 23.39 13.86 27.21
C GLY A 238 23.26 12.85 28.35
N PRO A 239 22.04 12.44 28.73
CA PRO A 239 21.85 11.40 29.75
C PRO A 239 22.55 10.08 29.37
N VAL A 240 23.04 9.35 30.38
CA VAL A 240 23.42 7.94 30.20
C VAL A 240 22.19 7.13 29.83
N ILE A 241 22.30 6.29 28.80
CA ILE A 241 21.23 5.43 28.28
C ILE A 241 21.80 4.01 28.14
N THR A 242 21.10 3.03 28.71
CA THR A 242 21.53 1.63 28.69
C THR A 242 20.53 0.75 27.93
N LYS A 243 21.01 -0.42 27.50
CA LYS A 243 20.22 -1.44 26.78
C LYS A 243 18.96 -1.84 27.54
N GLU A 244 19.05 -2.00 28.86
CA GLU A 244 17.94 -2.41 29.72
C GLU A 244 16.81 -1.36 29.72
N MET A 245 17.14 -0.08 29.65
CA MET A 245 16.17 1.01 29.57
C MET A 245 15.43 1.02 28.23
N ILE A 246 16.16 0.82 27.12
CA ILE A 246 15.60 0.74 25.77
C ILE A 246 14.71 -0.51 25.61
N THR A 247 15.18 -1.67 26.07
CA THR A 247 14.40 -2.92 26.03
C THR A 247 13.11 -2.80 26.82
N LYS A 248 13.16 -2.34 28.09
CA LYS A 248 11.94 -2.18 28.91
C LYS A 248 10.94 -1.19 28.30
N ALA A 249 11.43 -0.08 27.73
CA ALA A 249 10.55 0.90 27.08
C ALA A 249 9.90 0.31 25.81
N ALA A 250 10.66 -0.44 25.01
CA ALA A 250 10.16 -1.11 23.82
C ALA A 250 9.12 -2.19 24.16
N GLU A 251 9.35 -2.98 25.21
CA GLU A 251 8.40 -3.98 25.72
C GLU A 251 7.08 -3.34 26.15
N SER A 252 7.11 -2.18 26.83
CA SER A 252 5.89 -1.47 27.25
C SER A 252 5.09 -0.93 26.05
N ILE A 253 5.77 -0.35 25.05
CA ILE A 253 5.10 0.08 23.81
C ILE A 253 4.57 -1.12 23.02
N VAL A 254 5.29 -2.23 22.94
CA VAL A 254 4.80 -3.48 22.32
C VAL A 254 3.56 -4.02 23.04
N GLN A 255 3.49 -3.91 24.36
CA GLN A 255 2.30 -4.30 25.13
C GLN A 255 1.06 -3.43 24.81
N ARG A 256 1.25 -2.13 24.52
CA ARG A 256 0.16 -1.20 24.16
C ARG A 256 -0.21 -1.23 22.68
N CYS A 257 0.77 -1.26 21.79
CA CYS A 257 0.64 -1.05 20.34
C CYS A 257 0.87 -2.30 19.48
N GLY A 258 1.35 -3.41 20.07
CA GLY A 258 1.66 -4.66 19.37
C GLY A 258 2.89 -4.56 18.47
N PHE A 259 2.70 -4.07 17.24
CA PHE A 259 3.65 -4.17 16.13
C PHE A 259 4.74 -3.08 16.13
N ALA A 260 5.06 -2.53 17.30
CA ALA A 260 6.08 -1.49 17.42
C ALA A 260 7.50 -2.01 17.17
N ALA A 261 7.81 -3.24 17.61
CA ALA A 261 9.15 -3.84 17.52
C ALA A 261 9.21 -5.02 16.53
N MET A 262 8.58 -4.89 15.35
CA MET A 262 8.79 -5.83 14.24
C MET A 262 10.25 -5.84 13.77
N ALA A 263 10.72 -6.92 13.16
CA ALA A 263 12.08 -6.97 12.64
C ALA A 263 12.24 -6.14 11.36
N GLY A 264 13.44 -5.60 11.16
CA GLY A 264 13.81 -4.86 9.95
C GLY A 264 13.68 -5.70 8.68
N ILE A 265 13.24 -5.07 7.58
CA ILE A 265 13.03 -5.73 6.30
C ILE A 265 14.36 -6.29 5.75
N LYS A 266 14.33 -7.56 5.36
CA LYS A 266 15.50 -8.28 4.80
C LYS A 266 15.45 -8.21 3.27
N VAL A 267 16.58 -7.90 2.64
CA VAL A 267 16.74 -7.86 1.17
C VAL A 267 17.48 -9.12 0.72
N PRO A 268 17.15 -9.74 -0.44
CA PRO A 268 17.89 -10.90 -0.96
C PRO A 268 19.32 -10.54 -1.38
N GLU A 269 20.24 -11.50 -1.27
CA GLU A 269 21.66 -11.34 -1.61
C GLU A 269 21.90 -11.02 -3.10
N GLN A 270 20.92 -11.33 -3.95
CA GLN A 270 20.90 -11.06 -5.40
C GLN A 270 20.65 -9.58 -5.74
N VAL A 271 20.46 -8.73 -4.73
CA VAL A 271 20.25 -7.28 -4.91
C VAL A 271 21.51 -6.52 -4.51
N GLN A 272 22.09 -5.83 -5.48
CA GLN A 272 23.18 -4.88 -5.30
C GLN A 272 22.63 -3.62 -4.62
N VAL A 273 22.55 -3.66 -3.29
CA VAL A 273 21.97 -2.59 -2.46
C VAL A 273 22.67 -1.26 -2.73
N GLY A 274 21.88 -0.19 -2.93
CA GLY A 274 22.38 1.15 -3.23
C GLY A 274 22.94 1.35 -4.65
N ASN A 275 22.93 0.34 -5.52
CA ASN A 275 23.34 0.52 -6.92
C ASN A 275 22.22 1.19 -7.74
N GLU A 276 22.32 2.51 -7.93
CA GLU A 276 21.36 3.33 -8.68
C GLU A 276 21.44 3.16 -10.22
N GLN A 277 22.34 2.34 -10.77
CA GLN A 277 22.49 2.15 -12.23
C GLN A 277 21.39 1.25 -12.84
N CYS A 278 20.14 1.60 -12.61
CA CYS A 278 18.92 0.83 -12.89
C CYS A 278 18.17 1.28 -14.15
N CYS A 279 17.34 0.40 -14.73
CA CYS A 279 16.48 0.75 -15.87
C CYS A 279 15.38 1.76 -15.51
N ILE A 280 14.84 1.70 -14.28
CA ILE A 280 13.82 2.63 -13.78
C ILE A 280 14.12 2.94 -12.32
N ILE A 281 14.25 4.23 -11.97
CA ILE A 281 14.22 4.70 -10.58
C ILE A 281 12.85 5.38 -10.39
N PRO A 282 12.01 4.95 -9.44
CA PRO A 282 10.71 5.56 -9.21
C PRO A 282 10.84 6.87 -8.40
N GLU A 283 10.03 7.86 -8.74
CA GLU A 283 10.03 9.19 -8.11
C GLU A 283 8.82 9.38 -7.19
N GLY A 284 9.04 9.89 -5.97
CA GLY A 284 7.99 10.12 -4.97
C GLY A 284 8.32 9.48 -3.62
N ASP A 285 7.29 9.04 -2.90
CA ASP A 285 7.40 8.34 -1.61
C ASP A 285 7.73 6.84 -1.76
N PHE A 286 8.94 6.57 -2.25
CA PHE A 286 9.53 5.23 -2.33
C PHE A 286 10.83 5.17 -1.53
N SER A 287 11.20 3.97 -1.05
CA SER A 287 12.59 3.69 -0.69
C SER A 287 13.25 2.92 -1.83
N PHE A 288 14.26 3.52 -2.47
CA PHE A 288 15.10 2.77 -3.41
C PHE A 288 15.93 1.74 -2.65
N VAL A 289 16.03 0.50 -3.17
CA VAL A 289 16.77 -0.59 -2.51
C VAL A 289 18.06 -0.90 -3.27
N GLY A 290 18.02 -1.02 -4.60
CA GLY A 290 19.20 -1.32 -5.40
C GLY A 290 18.90 -1.98 -6.73
N LYS A 291 19.92 -2.63 -7.32
CA LYS A 291 19.83 -3.31 -8.62
C LYS A 291 19.79 -4.84 -8.45
N MET A 292 18.82 -5.51 -9.05
CA MET A 292 18.77 -6.97 -9.11
C MET A 292 19.80 -7.53 -10.10
N ASP A 293 20.47 -8.61 -9.73
CA ASP A 293 21.40 -9.32 -10.61
C ASP A 293 20.71 -9.82 -11.89
N LYS A 294 21.38 -9.66 -13.03
CA LYS A 294 20.82 -9.95 -14.38
C LYS A 294 20.27 -11.37 -14.55
N GLY A 295 20.82 -12.37 -13.83
CA GLY A 295 20.33 -13.75 -13.86
C GLY A 295 18.97 -13.96 -13.17
N TRP A 296 18.62 -13.06 -12.24
CA TRP A 296 17.43 -13.11 -11.38
C TRP A 296 16.33 -12.12 -11.81
N CYS A 297 16.58 -11.35 -12.87
CA CYS A 297 15.62 -10.45 -13.51
C CYS A 297 14.64 -11.26 -14.40
N PRO A 298 13.32 -11.29 -14.12
CA PRO A 298 12.35 -12.00 -14.94
C PRO A 298 12.02 -11.24 -16.24
N SER A 299 11.74 -11.96 -17.33
CA SER A 299 11.36 -11.35 -18.61
C SER A 299 9.98 -10.70 -18.55
N GLN A 300 9.87 -9.46 -19.04
CA GLN A 300 8.59 -8.76 -19.17
C GLN A 300 7.82 -9.24 -20.41
N PRO A 301 6.50 -9.50 -20.32
CA PRO A 301 5.66 -9.73 -21.49
C PRO A 301 5.66 -8.51 -22.41
N GLN A 302 5.99 -8.72 -23.68
CA GLN A 302 6.09 -7.65 -24.71
C GLN A 302 5.08 -7.80 -25.86
N ASN A 303 4.24 -8.84 -25.82
CA ASN A 303 3.27 -9.16 -26.86
C ASN A 303 1.91 -9.37 -26.22
N THR A 304 0.86 -8.89 -26.88
CA THR A 304 -0.53 -9.17 -26.48
C THR A 304 -0.96 -10.54 -27.00
N TYR A 305 -1.85 -11.20 -26.26
CA TYR A 305 -2.61 -12.38 -26.70
C TYR A 305 -3.92 -12.00 -27.40
N LEU A 306 -4.33 -10.74 -27.37
CA LEU A 306 -5.55 -10.26 -28.02
C LEU A 306 -5.34 -10.14 -29.55
N ARG A 307 -6.34 -10.55 -30.32
CA ARG A 307 -6.36 -10.55 -31.78
C ARG A 307 -7.63 -9.88 -32.28
N LYS A 308 -7.54 -9.18 -33.42
CA LYS A 308 -8.71 -8.67 -34.13
C LYS A 308 -9.49 -9.81 -34.74
N THR A 309 -10.81 -9.82 -34.62
CA THR A 309 -11.69 -10.73 -35.37
C THR A 309 -11.52 -10.53 -36.89
N PRO A 310 -11.89 -11.51 -37.75
CA PRO A 310 -11.83 -11.34 -39.20
C PRO A 310 -12.61 -10.12 -39.69
N PHE A 311 -13.82 -9.96 -39.14
CA PHE A 311 -14.78 -8.87 -39.39
C PHE A 311 -14.58 -7.64 -38.48
N TYR A 312 -13.32 -7.28 -38.19
CA TYR A 312 -13.01 -6.21 -37.25
C TYR A 312 -13.67 -4.89 -37.64
N SER A 313 -14.51 -4.36 -36.76
CA SER A 313 -15.26 -3.12 -36.92
C SER A 313 -16.27 -3.08 -38.07
N GLU A 314 -16.69 -4.24 -38.59
CA GLU A 314 -17.79 -4.35 -39.56
C GLU A 314 -19.17 -4.35 -38.88
N ILE A 315 -19.35 -5.17 -37.84
CA ILE A 315 -20.62 -5.26 -37.09
C ILE A 315 -20.84 -3.99 -36.24
N VAL A 316 -19.83 -3.62 -35.44
CA VAL A 316 -19.78 -2.37 -34.65
C VAL A 316 -18.34 -1.89 -34.58
N LYS A 317 -18.12 -0.58 -34.74
CA LYS A 317 -16.78 0.04 -34.67
C LYS A 317 -16.21 -0.05 -33.25
N SER A 318 -15.02 -0.64 -33.11
CA SER A 318 -14.26 -0.66 -31.85
C SER A 318 -13.69 0.72 -31.52
N ASN A 319 -13.68 1.08 -30.23
CA ASN A 319 -13.01 2.27 -29.69
C ASN A 319 -11.80 1.93 -28.79
N LYS A 320 -11.39 0.66 -28.79
CA LYS A 320 -10.33 0.11 -27.94
C LYS A 320 -9.20 -0.51 -28.77
N ALA A 321 -8.07 -0.71 -28.13
CA ALA A 321 -6.99 -1.55 -28.63
C ALA A 321 -6.27 -2.23 -27.45
N PRO A 322 -5.48 -3.30 -27.69
CA PRO A 322 -4.62 -3.88 -26.68
C PRO A 322 -3.69 -2.84 -26.06
N ALA A 323 -3.43 -2.99 -24.76
CA ALA A 323 -2.59 -2.09 -23.99
C ALA A 323 -1.15 -2.00 -24.53
N MET A 324 -0.47 -0.89 -24.23
CA MET A 324 0.93 -0.69 -24.59
C MET A 324 1.82 -1.55 -23.68
N LEU A 325 2.34 -2.68 -24.19
CA LEU A 325 3.17 -3.65 -23.47
C LEU A 325 4.69 -3.47 -23.68
N ARG A 326 5.11 -2.43 -24.40
CA ARG A 326 6.51 -2.08 -24.65
C ARG A 326 6.70 -0.59 -24.43
N ALA A 327 7.88 -0.17 -23.98
CA ALA A 327 8.26 1.24 -24.06
C ALA A 327 8.61 1.63 -25.51
N ASN A 328 8.43 2.90 -25.84
CA ASN A 328 9.05 3.55 -27.01
C ASN A 328 9.99 4.68 -26.53
N GLU A 329 10.47 5.54 -27.43
CA GLU A 329 11.39 6.64 -27.10
C GLU A 329 10.75 7.74 -26.24
N GLU A 330 9.41 7.87 -26.26
CA GLU A 330 8.66 8.92 -25.56
C GLU A 330 8.04 8.45 -24.23
N VAL A 331 7.62 7.18 -24.15
CA VAL A 331 6.75 6.67 -23.08
C VAL A 331 7.19 5.28 -22.61
N SER A 332 7.46 5.17 -21.30
CA SER A 332 7.58 3.89 -20.59
C SER A 332 6.30 3.61 -19.81
N PRO A 333 5.44 2.68 -20.27
CA PRO A 333 4.19 2.34 -19.57
C PRO A 333 4.43 1.67 -18.21
N LEU A 334 5.60 1.04 -17.98
CA LEU A 334 5.99 0.53 -16.66
C LEU A 334 6.24 1.67 -15.68
N ARG A 335 7.10 2.64 -16.05
CA ARG A 335 7.43 3.81 -15.21
C ARG A 335 6.15 4.58 -14.83
N LYS A 336 5.35 4.93 -15.84
CA LYS A 336 4.06 5.63 -15.66
C LYS A 336 3.04 4.84 -14.84
N GLY A 337 3.12 3.51 -14.85
CA GLY A 337 2.23 2.62 -14.11
C GLY A 337 2.60 2.44 -12.63
N ILE A 338 3.85 2.66 -12.24
CA ILE A 338 4.32 2.57 -10.85
C ILE A 338 4.30 3.93 -10.13
N GLU A 339 4.48 5.05 -10.84
CA GLU A 339 4.45 6.43 -10.28
C GLU A 339 3.18 6.70 -9.43
N LYS A 340 2.06 6.02 -9.68
CA LYS A 340 0.83 6.08 -8.88
C LYS A 340 1.01 5.79 -7.37
N PHE A 341 2.05 5.02 -6.99
CA PHE A 341 2.34 4.67 -5.60
C PHE A 341 3.18 5.73 -4.88
N GLY A 342 3.81 6.66 -5.60
CA GLY A 342 4.72 7.66 -5.05
C GLY A 342 4.07 8.93 -4.51
N ALA A 343 2.76 9.09 -4.66
CA ALA A 343 2.05 10.31 -4.26
C ALA A 343 1.96 10.43 -2.73
N ASN A 344 2.58 11.45 -2.14
CA ASN A 344 2.44 11.77 -0.72
C ASN A 344 1.12 12.52 -0.45
N SER A 345 0.39 12.14 0.60
CA SER A 345 -0.86 12.79 1.03
C SER A 345 -1.10 12.55 2.53
N PRO A 346 -1.76 13.50 3.23
CA PRO A 346 -2.02 13.39 4.67
C PRO A 346 -3.03 12.28 4.97
N ASP A 347 -2.94 11.72 6.17
CA ASP A 347 -3.85 10.70 6.68
C ASP A 347 -5.10 11.28 7.33
N PHE A 348 -6.10 10.42 7.57
CA PHE A 348 -7.32 10.80 8.29
C PHE A 348 -7.03 10.88 9.81
N PRO A 349 -7.76 11.71 10.58
CA PRO A 349 -7.59 11.77 12.04
C PRO A 349 -7.84 10.40 12.68
N GLN A 350 -6.89 9.90 13.48
CA GLN A 350 -6.91 8.50 13.92
C GLN A 350 -8.15 8.16 14.75
N ASP A 351 -8.63 9.07 15.60
CA ASP A 351 -9.86 8.90 16.39
C ASP A 351 -11.12 8.65 15.54
N LEU A 352 -11.15 9.17 14.31
CA LEU A 352 -12.26 8.90 13.38
C LEU A 352 -12.09 7.54 12.69
N VAL A 353 -10.86 7.17 12.35
CA VAL A 353 -10.55 5.84 11.77
C VAL A 353 -10.87 4.74 12.77
N ASP A 354 -10.51 4.90 14.05
CA ASP A 354 -10.77 3.91 15.09
C ASP A 354 -12.28 3.71 15.34
N HIS A 355 -13.06 4.79 15.39
CA HIS A 355 -14.53 4.74 15.51
C HIS A 355 -15.20 4.05 14.30
N VAL A 356 -14.69 4.30 13.09
CA VAL A 356 -15.17 3.59 11.88
C VAL A 356 -14.77 2.12 11.88
N VAL A 357 -13.54 1.80 12.33
CA VAL A 357 -13.04 0.42 12.50
C VAL A 357 -13.88 -0.35 13.50
N ASP A 358 -14.24 0.24 14.63
CA ASP A 358 -15.17 -0.37 15.61
C ASP A 358 -16.52 -0.66 14.98
N SER A 359 -17.11 0.31 14.28
CA SER A 359 -18.42 0.15 13.65
C SER A 359 -18.46 -0.87 12.50
N ILE A 360 -17.40 -0.98 11.71
CA ILE A 360 -17.29 -2.02 10.67
C ILE A 360 -16.97 -3.38 11.30
N SER A 361 -16.16 -3.43 12.37
CA SER A 361 -15.92 -4.67 13.11
C SER A 361 -17.21 -5.29 13.59
N ASP A 362 -18.05 -4.52 14.30
CA ASP A 362 -19.32 -5.02 14.86
C ASP A 362 -20.31 -5.47 13.78
N GLU A 363 -20.28 -4.85 12.59
CA GLU A 363 -21.09 -5.28 11.45
C GLU A 363 -20.60 -6.60 10.86
N LEU A 364 -19.30 -6.74 10.63
CA LEU A 364 -18.72 -7.97 10.07
C LEU A 364 -18.69 -9.14 11.08
N LEU A 365 -18.84 -8.87 12.38
CA LEU A 365 -19.12 -9.91 13.38
C LEU A 365 -20.46 -10.63 13.16
N MET A 366 -21.35 -10.13 12.31
CA MET A 366 -22.54 -10.88 11.91
C MET A 366 -22.27 -11.97 10.87
N LEU A 367 -21.16 -11.93 10.13
CA LEU A 367 -20.90 -12.88 9.02
C LEU A 367 -20.68 -14.32 9.50
N SER A 368 -21.13 -15.29 8.69
CA SER A 368 -20.97 -16.73 8.90
C SER A 368 -19.94 -17.31 7.91
N SER A 369 -19.08 -18.21 8.40
CA SER A 369 -18.18 -19.03 7.57
C SER A 369 -18.68 -20.47 7.60
N ASP A 370 -18.73 -21.14 6.45
CA ASP A 370 -19.08 -22.57 6.38
C ASP A 370 -17.92 -23.48 6.79
N ILE A 371 -16.68 -22.98 6.64
CA ILE A 371 -15.49 -23.66 7.14
C ILE A 371 -15.17 -23.23 8.58
N PRO A 372 -14.58 -24.10 9.42
CA PRO A 372 -14.18 -23.73 10.77
C PRO A 372 -13.24 -22.52 10.77
N VAL A 373 -13.51 -21.53 11.63
CA VAL A 373 -12.66 -20.34 11.77
C VAL A 373 -11.37 -20.71 12.50
N ARG A 374 -10.37 -21.11 11.72
CA ARG A 374 -9.03 -21.51 12.19
C ARG A 374 -7.97 -21.12 11.16
N ILE A 375 -6.71 -21.45 11.46
CA ILE A 375 -5.65 -21.52 10.46
C ILE A 375 -5.87 -22.78 9.62
N LEU A 376 -5.75 -22.65 8.31
CA LEU A 376 -5.89 -23.78 7.37
C LEU A 376 -4.57 -24.55 7.21
N THR A 377 -4.65 -25.78 6.71
CA THR A 377 -3.44 -26.53 6.30
C THR A 377 -2.84 -25.92 5.03
N ASP A 378 -1.64 -26.36 4.64
CA ASP A 378 -1.02 -25.90 3.39
C ASP A 378 -1.80 -26.40 2.18
N GLU A 379 -2.33 -27.63 2.27
CA GLU A 379 -3.14 -28.30 1.25
C GLU A 379 -4.47 -27.58 1.04
N GLU A 380 -5.20 -27.27 2.11
CA GLU A 380 -6.45 -26.48 2.05
C GLU A 380 -6.21 -25.09 1.42
N ALA A 381 -5.09 -24.45 1.74
CA ALA A 381 -4.74 -23.15 1.16
C ALA A 381 -4.28 -23.21 -0.30
N VAL A 382 -3.81 -24.37 -0.79
CA VAL A 382 -3.34 -24.59 -2.17
C VAL A 382 -4.43 -25.14 -3.09
N PHE A 383 -5.06 -26.24 -2.67
CA PHE A 383 -6.03 -27.00 -3.47
C PHE A 383 -7.48 -26.59 -3.20
N GLY A 384 -7.71 -25.81 -2.14
CA GLY A 384 -9.04 -25.39 -1.74
C GLY A 384 -9.70 -26.38 -0.77
N ILE A 385 -11.01 -26.23 -0.58
CA ILE A 385 -11.83 -27.15 0.22
C ILE A 385 -13.00 -27.59 -0.67
N ASP A 386 -13.07 -28.89 -0.94
CA ASP A 386 -14.06 -29.48 -1.84
C ASP A 386 -15.49 -29.31 -1.30
N GLY A 387 -16.44 -29.07 -2.20
CA GLY A 387 -17.84 -28.80 -1.86
C GLY A 387 -18.10 -27.49 -1.10
N VAL A 388 -17.16 -26.53 -1.08
CA VAL A 388 -17.35 -25.23 -0.42
C VAL A 388 -17.08 -24.05 -1.37
N ASP A 389 -18.12 -23.25 -1.63
CA ASP A 389 -18.02 -22.02 -2.42
C ASP A 389 -16.98 -21.05 -1.87
N TYR A 390 -16.29 -20.34 -2.79
CA TYR A 390 -15.24 -19.35 -2.51
C TYR A 390 -14.00 -19.91 -1.78
N CYS A 391 -13.89 -21.23 -1.64
CA CYS A 391 -12.71 -21.94 -1.16
C CYS A 391 -11.88 -22.54 -2.30
N ASP A 392 -11.90 -21.92 -3.48
CA ASP A 392 -11.28 -22.44 -4.71
C ASP A 392 -9.78 -22.69 -4.61
N SER A 393 -9.28 -23.64 -5.40
CA SER A 393 -7.85 -23.90 -5.60
C SER A 393 -7.10 -22.66 -6.12
N LEU A 394 -5.78 -22.61 -5.91
CA LEU A 394 -4.92 -21.59 -6.53
C LEU A 394 -4.99 -21.67 -8.05
N ASN A 395 -5.10 -20.53 -8.72
CA ASN A 395 -5.00 -20.45 -10.18
C ASN A 395 -3.61 -20.96 -10.64
N MET A 396 -3.57 -22.21 -11.13
CA MET A 396 -2.35 -22.92 -11.50
C MET A 396 -1.71 -22.42 -12.81
N GLN A 397 -2.44 -21.65 -13.62
CA GLN A 397 -1.94 -21.02 -14.85
C GLN A 397 -1.20 -19.70 -14.58
N SER A 398 -1.50 -19.03 -13.47
CA SER A 398 -0.83 -17.79 -13.06
C SER A 398 0.63 -18.02 -12.63
N SER A 399 1.47 -16.97 -12.69
CA SER A 399 2.89 -17.05 -12.28
C SER A 399 3.05 -17.41 -10.80
N ALA A 400 4.09 -18.17 -10.47
CA ALA A 400 4.52 -18.47 -9.10
C ALA A 400 5.22 -17.28 -8.40
N GLY A 401 5.45 -16.16 -9.09
CA GLY A 401 6.15 -15.00 -8.55
C GLY A 401 7.68 -15.18 -8.51
N TRP A 402 8.38 -14.28 -7.84
CA TRP A 402 9.83 -14.39 -7.60
C TRP A 402 10.08 -15.15 -6.28
N PRO A 403 11.15 -15.97 -6.16
CA PRO A 403 12.15 -16.31 -7.18
C PRO A 403 11.70 -17.46 -8.11
N TYR A 404 10.62 -18.16 -7.78
CA TYR A 404 10.14 -19.36 -8.46
C TYR A 404 10.14 -19.29 -9.99
N GLN A 405 9.61 -18.21 -10.59
CA GLN A 405 9.54 -18.01 -12.05
C GLN A 405 10.90 -17.84 -12.75
N VAL A 406 11.98 -17.51 -12.02
CA VAL A 406 13.34 -17.41 -12.57
C VAL A 406 14.18 -18.65 -12.30
N GLU A 407 13.87 -19.38 -11.21
CA GLU A 407 14.43 -20.69 -10.85
C GLU A 407 13.92 -21.79 -11.79
N ILE A 408 12.60 -21.90 -11.97
CA ILE A 408 11.97 -22.83 -12.92
C ILE A 408 11.22 -22.03 -13.98
N ARG A 409 11.82 -21.96 -15.17
CA ARG A 409 11.31 -21.18 -16.31
C ARG A 409 10.26 -21.95 -17.11
N LYS A 410 9.21 -22.42 -16.42
CA LYS A 410 8.01 -23.04 -16.99
C LYS A 410 6.82 -22.06 -16.94
N PRO A 411 5.84 -22.15 -17.84
CA PRO A 411 4.57 -21.43 -17.68
C PRO A 411 3.80 -21.84 -16.41
N GLY A 412 3.08 -20.87 -15.83
CA GLY A 412 2.23 -21.08 -14.65
C GLY A 412 2.97 -21.53 -13.39
N LYS A 413 2.21 -22.15 -12.47
CA LYS A 413 2.71 -22.72 -11.20
C LYS A 413 2.30 -24.18 -10.98
N ALA A 414 1.47 -24.77 -11.85
CA ALA A 414 0.95 -26.14 -11.75
C ALA A 414 2.02 -27.19 -11.38
N HIS A 415 3.22 -27.04 -11.93
CA HIS A 415 4.35 -27.95 -11.74
C HIS A 415 4.96 -27.97 -10.32
N TYR A 416 4.46 -27.15 -9.40
CA TYR A 416 4.77 -27.21 -7.96
C TYR A 416 3.68 -27.93 -7.14
N PHE A 417 2.57 -28.34 -7.78
CA PHE A 417 1.34 -28.79 -7.12
C PHE A 417 0.76 -30.07 -7.75
N GLU A 418 1.59 -30.82 -8.48
CA GLU A 418 1.17 -32.04 -9.19
C GLU A 418 0.72 -33.15 -8.22
N ASN A 419 -0.30 -33.91 -8.60
CA ASN A 419 -0.85 -35.05 -7.83
C ASN A 419 -1.31 -34.71 -6.39
N GLY A 420 -1.67 -33.46 -6.10
CA GLY A 420 -2.08 -33.02 -4.76
C GLY A 420 -0.91 -32.81 -3.78
N VAL A 421 0.33 -32.77 -4.28
CA VAL A 421 1.54 -32.62 -3.45
C VAL A 421 2.15 -31.23 -3.63
N ILE A 422 2.44 -30.54 -2.53
CA ILE A 422 3.19 -29.27 -2.55
C ILE A 422 4.68 -29.59 -2.64
N ALA A 423 5.28 -29.33 -3.82
CA ALA A 423 6.67 -29.65 -4.09
C ALA A 423 7.65 -28.65 -3.45
N GLU A 424 8.90 -29.09 -3.26
CA GLU A 424 10.01 -28.18 -2.93
C GLU A 424 10.45 -27.37 -4.17
N PRO A 425 10.91 -26.11 -4.01
CA PRO A 425 11.15 -25.38 -2.76
C PRO A 425 9.91 -24.60 -2.24
N VAL A 426 8.68 -24.89 -2.69
CA VAL A 426 7.50 -24.15 -2.21
C VAL A 426 7.19 -24.52 -0.76
N LEU A 427 7.16 -25.80 -0.42
CA LEU A 427 6.78 -26.27 0.92
C LEU A 427 7.69 -25.70 2.02
N SER A 428 9.01 -25.87 1.91
CA SER A 428 9.97 -25.33 2.89
C SER A 428 9.89 -23.80 3.05
N ARG A 429 9.69 -23.06 1.96
CA ARG A 429 9.53 -21.59 1.99
C ARG A 429 8.21 -21.14 2.62
N VAL A 430 7.12 -21.88 2.40
CA VAL A 430 5.83 -21.66 3.10
C VAL A 430 6.01 -21.84 4.61
N LYS A 431 6.66 -22.92 5.05
CA LYS A 431 6.95 -23.16 6.48
C LYS A 431 7.83 -22.08 7.09
N GLU A 432 8.90 -21.65 6.39
CA GLU A 432 9.80 -20.61 6.88
C GLU A 432 9.13 -19.24 6.94
N ARG A 433 8.33 -18.87 5.92
CA ARG A 433 7.55 -17.62 5.94
C ARG A 433 6.55 -17.61 7.09
N GLU A 434 5.82 -18.70 7.31
CA GLU A 434 4.90 -18.83 8.44
C GLU A 434 5.64 -18.72 9.78
N ARG A 435 6.78 -19.41 9.94
CA ARG A 435 7.62 -19.36 11.14
C ARG A 435 8.11 -17.94 11.44
N CYS A 436 8.61 -17.22 10.43
CA CYS A 436 9.04 -15.82 10.56
C CYS A 436 7.86 -14.88 10.85
N ALA A 437 6.73 -15.01 10.16
CA ALA A 437 5.57 -14.14 10.35
C ALA A 437 4.98 -14.25 11.77
N ARG A 438 4.93 -15.46 12.33
CA ARG A 438 4.57 -15.72 13.74
C ARG A 438 5.56 -15.12 14.76
N GLN A 439 6.72 -14.66 14.31
CA GLN A 439 7.75 -13.99 15.12
C GLN A 439 7.88 -12.48 14.82
N MET A 440 6.97 -11.90 14.02
CA MET A 440 7.07 -10.53 13.49
C MET A 440 8.32 -10.27 12.64
N GLU A 441 8.85 -11.31 11.99
CA GLU A 441 9.90 -11.22 10.99
C GLU A 441 9.34 -11.42 9.57
N ARG A 442 9.93 -10.72 8.60
CA ARG A 442 9.73 -11.02 7.17
C ARG A 442 10.89 -11.87 6.63
N VAL A 443 10.57 -12.75 5.69
CA VAL A 443 11.55 -13.40 4.80
C VAL A 443 11.97 -12.42 3.69
N PRO A 444 13.14 -12.57 3.05
CA PRO A 444 13.48 -11.78 1.87
C PRO A 444 12.47 -12.06 0.74
N SER A 445 11.59 -11.10 0.48
CA SER A 445 10.39 -11.30 -0.35
C SER A 445 10.32 -10.20 -1.40
N ILE A 446 10.36 -10.59 -2.68
CA ILE A 446 10.31 -9.69 -3.83
C ILE A 446 9.02 -9.95 -4.60
N TRP A 447 8.22 -8.91 -4.73
CA TRP A 447 7.04 -8.91 -5.59
C TRP A 447 7.43 -8.33 -6.96
N ARG A 448 6.72 -8.71 -8.03
CA ARG A 448 7.14 -8.37 -9.40
C ARG A 448 6.07 -7.60 -10.15
N ASP A 449 6.43 -6.43 -10.66
CA ASP A 449 5.53 -5.62 -11.48
C ASP A 449 5.48 -6.08 -12.94
N CYS A 450 4.27 -6.08 -13.49
CA CYS A 450 3.95 -6.50 -14.85
C CYS A 450 2.93 -5.53 -15.47
N LEU A 451 3.01 -5.35 -16.79
CA LEU A 451 1.97 -4.67 -17.56
C LEU A 451 0.81 -5.64 -17.83
N LYS A 452 -0.42 -5.22 -17.55
CA LYS A 452 -1.62 -6.02 -17.83
C LYS A 452 -1.95 -5.99 -19.32
N ASP A 453 -2.02 -7.17 -19.92
CA ASP A 453 -2.56 -7.35 -21.27
C ASP A 453 -4.09 -7.32 -21.23
N GLU A 454 -4.67 -6.23 -21.71
CA GLU A 454 -6.11 -6.00 -21.75
C GLU A 454 -6.47 -4.97 -22.83
N LEU A 455 -7.75 -4.92 -23.24
CA LEU A 455 -8.26 -3.82 -24.07
C LEU A 455 -8.33 -2.53 -23.25
N ARG A 456 -7.87 -1.43 -23.85
CA ARG A 456 -7.92 -0.07 -23.30
C ARG A 456 -8.51 0.88 -24.34
N PRO A 457 -9.23 1.95 -23.94
CA PRO A 457 -9.64 3.00 -24.87
C PRO A 457 -8.43 3.56 -25.63
N LEU A 458 -8.61 3.87 -26.92
CA LEU A 458 -7.50 4.26 -27.81
C LEU A 458 -6.64 5.42 -27.26
N GLU A 459 -7.22 6.36 -26.53
CA GLU A 459 -6.49 7.44 -25.86
C GLU A 459 -5.55 6.93 -24.76
N LYS A 460 -6.01 5.98 -23.94
CA LYS A 460 -5.21 5.37 -22.87
C LYS A 460 -4.10 4.48 -23.43
N VAL A 461 -4.27 3.92 -24.63
CA VAL A 461 -3.19 3.24 -25.38
C VAL A 461 -2.16 4.26 -25.87
N LYS A 462 -2.59 5.31 -26.58
CA LYS A 462 -1.72 6.38 -27.08
C LYS A 462 -0.90 7.05 -25.97
N SER A 463 -1.49 7.25 -24.79
CA SER A 463 -0.82 7.86 -23.64
C SER A 463 0.01 6.89 -22.79
N GLY A 464 0.16 5.63 -23.21
CA GLY A 464 0.85 4.58 -22.46
C GLY A 464 0.25 4.27 -21.08
N SER A 465 -1.04 4.58 -20.87
CA SER A 465 -1.76 4.35 -19.61
C SER A 465 -2.29 2.92 -19.49
N THR A 466 -1.38 1.97 -19.68
CA THR A 466 -1.51 0.55 -19.36
C THR A 466 -1.55 0.37 -17.83
N ARG A 467 -2.34 -0.59 -17.32
CA ARG A 467 -2.35 -0.90 -15.88
C ARG A 467 -1.13 -1.75 -15.52
N VAL A 468 -0.40 -1.36 -14.48
CA VAL A 468 0.57 -2.23 -13.81
C VAL A 468 -0.15 -3.05 -12.73
N PHE A 469 0.17 -4.34 -12.67
CA PHE A 469 -0.22 -5.28 -11.62
C PHE A 469 1.02 -5.90 -10.98
N THR A 470 0.97 -6.15 -9.67
CA THR A 470 2.13 -6.57 -8.88
C THR A 470 1.95 -8.01 -8.40
N ILE A 471 2.77 -8.94 -8.90
CA ILE A 471 2.67 -10.39 -8.64
C ILE A 471 3.36 -10.72 -7.31
N ALA A 472 2.61 -11.30 -6.37
CA ALA A 472 3.12 -11.84 -5.11
C ALA A 472 3.89 -13.17 -5.33
N PRO A 473 4.89 -13.49 -4.48
CA PRO A 473 5.42 -14.84 -4.33
C PRO A 473 4.33 -15.86 -3.95
N VAL A 474 4.45 -17.10 -4.44
CA VAL A 474 3.44 -18.15 -4.18
C VAL A 474 3.41 -18.58 -2.70
N ASP A 475 4.54 -18.54 -1.99
CA ASP A 475 4.59 -18.77 -0.54
C ASP A 475 3.88 -17.67 0.27
N PHE A 476 4.00 -16.39 -0.13
CA PHE A 476 3.15 -15.33 0.42
C PHE A 476 1.67 -15.62 0.17
N THR A 477 1.33 -16.02 -1.07
CA THR A 477 -0.04 -16.31 -1.49
C THR A 477 -0.67 -17.42 -0.63
N ILE A 478 0.07 -18.50 -0.39
CA ILE A 478 -0.36 -19.64 0.45
C ILE A 478 -0.50 -19.21 1.91
N VAL A 479 0.54 -18.62 2.52
CA VAL A 479 0.50 -18.23 3.95
C VAL A 479 -0.58 -17.17 4.21
N CYS A 480 -0.83 -16.25 3.28
CA CYS A 480 -1.96 -15.33 3.39
C CYS A 480 -3.29 -16.08 3.43
N ARG A 481 -3.56 -16.97 2.46
CA ARG A 481 -4.79 -17.78 2.45
C ARG A 481 -4.95 -18.61 3.73
N LYS A 482 -3.89 -19.28 4.22
CA LYS A 482 -3.93 -20.04 5.49
C LYS A 482 -4.46 -19.23 6.69
N TYR A 483 -4.17 -17.94 6.76
CA TYR A 483 -4.47 -17.08 7.92
C TYR A 483 -5.74 -16.21 7.75
N THR A 484 -6.34 -16.16 6.56
CA THR A 484 -7.52 -15.31 6.28
C THR A 484 -8.66 -15.96 5.47
N MET A 485 -8.49 -17.15 4.89
CA MET A 485 -9.47 -17.74 3.95
C MET A 485 -10.86 -18.01 4.55
N ALA A 486 -10.99 -18.27 5.86
CA ALA A 486 -12.31 -18.36 6.51
C ALA A 486 -13.03 -17.01 6.59
N PHE A 487 -12.30 -15.89 6.71
CA PHE A 487 -12.88 -14.56 6.57
C PHE A 487 -13.23 -14.27 5.09
N VAL A 488 -12.39 -14.67 4.13
CA VAL A 488 -12.67 -14.53 2.70
C VAL A 488 -13.99 -15.23 2.33
N GLN A 489 -14.16 -16.50 2.72
CA GLN A 489 -15.36 -17.27 2.42
C GLN A 489 -16.62 -16.61 2.98
N ALA A 490 -16.58 -16.20 4.26
CA ALA A 490 -17.68 -15.47 4.89
C ALA A 490 -17.98 -14.12 4.21
N PHE A 491 -16.96 -13.37 3.79
CA PHE A 491 -17.10 -12.07 3.15
C PHE A 491 -17.71 -12.17 1.74
N TYR A 492 -17.33 -13.20 0.98
CA TYR A 492 -17.88 -13.46 -0.36
C TYR A 492 -19.30 -14.05 -0.30
N LYS A 493 -19.52 -15.07 0.52
CA LYS A 493 -20.84 -15.73 0.67
C LYS A 493 -21.92 -14.74 1.09
N GLU A 494 -21.64 -13.93 2.09
CA GLU A 494 -22.65 -13.10 2.75
C GLU A 494 -22.84 -11.73 2.05
N HIS A 495 -22.26 -11.52 0.86
CA HIS A 495 -22.17 -10.22 0.18
C HIS A 495 -23.52 -9.49 0.10
N ASN A 496 -24.62 -10.20 -0.18
CA ASN A 496 -25.95 -9.57 -0.28
C ASN A 496 -26.40 -8.87 1.02
N LYS A 497 -25.89 -9.26 2.21
CA LYS A 497 -26.37 -8.78 3.52
C LYS A 497 -25.72 -7.49 4.05
N PHE A 498 -24.64 -6.99 3.44
CA PHE A 498 -23.88 -5.83 3.95
C PHE A 498 -23.27 -4.98 2.82
N PHE A 499 -22.38 -4.03 3.12
CA PHE A 499 -21.82 -3.06 2.17
C PHE A 499 -21.02 -3.63 0.97
N SER A 500 -20.71 -4.93 0.96
CA SER A 500 -20.01 -5.62 -0.13
C SER A 500 -20.95 -6.00 -1.28
N ALA A 501 -20.40 -6.06 -2.49
CA ALA A 501 -20.94 -6.82 -3.62
C ALA A 501 -19.93 -7.88 -4.13
N VAL A 502 -18.82 -8.08 -3.41
CA VAL A 502 -17.76 -9.03 -3.80
C VAL A 502 -18.29 -10.46 -3.67
N GLY A 503 -18.53 -11.11 -4.80
CA GLY A 503 -19.17 -12.44 -4.88
C GLY A 503 -20.52 -12.43 -5.61
N ILE A 504 -21.10 -11.26 -5.92
CA ILE A 504 -22.39 -11.17 -6.61
C ILE A 504 -22.34 -11.74 -8.03
N ASN A 505 -23.41 -12.43 -8.43
CA ASN A 505 -23.76 -12.75 -9.80
C ASN A 505 -24.84 -11.77 -10.31
N PRO A 506 -24.48 -10.72 -11.08
CA PRO A 506 -25.43 -9.74 -11.60
C PRO A 506 -26.49 -10.35 -12.52
N GLU A 507 -26.15 -11.40 -13.25
CA GLU A 507 -27.03 -12.12 -14.18
C GLU A 507 -28.04 -13.04 -13.46
N SER A 508 -28.35 -12.76 -12.20
CA SER A 508 -29.26 -13.52 -11.35
C SER A 508 -30.18 -12.62 -10.51
N LEU A 509 -31.09 -13.23 -9.73
CA LEU A 509 -31.94 -12.52 -8.77
C LEU A 509 -31.17 -11.69 -7.75
N GLU A 510 -29.87 -11.95 -7.52
CA GLU A 510 -29.02 -11.17 -6.61
C GLU A 510 -28.95 -9.69 -7.02
N TRP A 511 -29.04 -9.35 -8.31
CA TRP A 511 -29.08 -7.96 -8.77
C TRP A 511 -30.36 -7.23 -8.30
N THR A 512 -31.49 -7.94 -8.31
CA THR A 512 -32.77 -7.44 -7.75
C THR A 512 -32.70 -7.37 -6.21
N VAL A 513 -32.14 -8.37 -5.54
CA VAL A 513 -31.95 -8.35 -4.08
C VAL A 513 -31.06 -7.16 -3.65
N MET A 514 -29.95 -6.93 -4.35
CA MET A 514 -29.05 -5.81 -4.11
C MET A 514 -29.74 -4.46 -4.35
N ARG A 515 -30.53 -4.34 -5.42
CA ARG A 515 -31.32 -3.13 -5.70
C ARG A 515 -32.36 -2.85 -4.61
N ASN A 516 -33.06 -3.88 -4.14
CA ASN A 516 -34.05 -3.75 -3.06
C ASN A 516 -33.39 -3.35 -1.72
N TYR A 517 -32.19 -3.88 -1.42
CA TYR A 517 -31.40 -3.47 -0.25
C TYR A 517 -30.99 -1.98 -0.32
N LEU A 518 -30.65 -1.48 -1.50
CA LEU A 518 -30.35 -0.06 -1.71
C LEU A 518 -31.62 0.80 -1.54
N GLU A 519 -32.75 0.37 -2.07
CA GLU A 519 -34.03 1.10 -1.95
C GLU A 519 -34.56 1.23 -0.51
N GLU A 520 -33.99 0.52 0.48
CA GLU A 520 -34.25 0.77 1.92
C GLU A 520 -33.94 2.21 2.38
N CYS A 521 -33.11 2.95 1.64
CA CYS A 521 -32.83 4.38 1.88
C CYS A 521 -33.33 5.30 0.75
N GLY A 522 -34.24 4.80 -0.08
CA GLY A 522 -34.76 5.49 -1.27
C GLY A 522 -33.99 5.18 -2.56
N ASP A 523 -34.47 5.72 -3.67
CA ASP A 523 -33.89 5.58 -5.01
C ASP A 523 -32.94 6.73 -5.41
N GLU A 524 -32.79 7.73 -4.54
CA GLU A 524 -31.80 8.80 -4.66
C GLU A 524 -30.41 8.34 -4.19
N CYS A 525 -29.41 8.45 -5.07
CA CYS A 525 -28.12 7.78 -4.95
C CYS A 525 -26.89 8.61 -5.34
N ILE A 526 -25.73 8.10 -4.91
CA ILE A 526 -24.37 8.50 -5.26
C ILE A 526 -23.74 7.28 -5.95
N ALA A 527 -23.34 7.42 -7.22
CA ALA A 527 -22.52 6.43 -7.91
C ALA A 527 -21.21 7.08 -8.31
N GLY A 528 -20.09 6.46 -7.91
CA GLY A 528 -18.77 7.09 -8.01
C GLY A 528 -17.63 6.09 -8.18
N ASP A 529 -16.52 6.61 -8.67
CA ASP A 529 -15.35 5.86 -9.10
C ASP A 529 -14.08 6.68 -8.78
N TYR A 530 -13.00 6.00 -8.42
CA TYR A 530 -11.77 6.59 -7.91
C TYR A 530 -10.65 6.57 -8.96
N SER A 531 -9.96 7.69 -9.14
CA SER A 531 -8.78 7.73 -10.01
C SER A 531 -7.56 7.09 -9.33
N CYS A 532 -7.04 6.01 -9.94
CA CYS A 532 -5.85 5.28 -9.48
C CYS A 532 -5.95 4.66 -8.07
N TYR A 533 -7.16 4.27 -7.64
CA TYR A 533 -7.49 3.77 -6.29
C TYR A 533 -6.38 2.94 -5.63
N ASP A 534 -5.98 1.81 -6.24
CA ASP A 534 -4.95 0.89 -5.74
C ASP A 534 -3.64 1.60 -5.32
N GLY A 535 -3.25 2.69 -5.98
CA GLY A 535 -2.03 3.44 -5.65
C GLY A 535 -2.20 4.43 -4.49
N THR A 536 -3.44 4.87 -4.26
CA THR A 536 -3.78 5.91 -3.27
C THR A 536 -4.13 5.39 -1.88
N LEU A 537 -4.38 4.07 -1.74
CA LEU A 537 -4.74 3.47 -0.45
C LEU A 537 -3.68 3.73 0.63
N LYS A 538 -4.10 4.29 1.77
CA LYS A 538 -3.21 4.71 2.85
C LYS A 538 -2.77 3.51 3.68
N ALA A 539 -1.51 3.51 4.14
CA ALA A 539 -0.99 2.53 5.08
C ALA A 539 -1.85 2.42 6.35
N GLN A 540 -2.30 3.56 6.89
CA GLN A 540 -3.30 3.66 7.96
C GLN A 540 -4.56 2.82 7.69
N LEU A 541 -5.15 2.91 6.49
CA LEU A 541 -6.42 2.26 6.16
C LEU A 541 -6.24 0.78 5.78
N ILE A 542 -5.11 0.41 5.17
CA ILE A 542 -4.77 -1.01 4.97
C ILE A 542 -4.54 -1.69 6.34
N TRP A 543 -3.91 -1.00 7.29
CA TRP A 543 -3.75 -1.49 8.66
C TRP A 543 -5.08 -1.57 9.44
N ALA A 544 -6.00 -0.63 9.19
CA ALA A 544 -7.37 -0.70 9.72
C ALA A 544 -8.11 -1.98 9.27
N VAL A 545 -7.94 -2.41 8.01
CA VAL A 545 -8.49 -3.69 7.52
C VAL A 545 -7.86 -4.90 8.24
N PHE A 546 -6.56 -4.88 8.53
CA PHE A 546 -5.92 -5.91 9.36
C PHE A 546 -6.58 -6.03 10.74
N GLU A 547 -6.82 -4.91 11.43
CA GLU A 547 -7.46 -4.92 12.74
C GLU A 547 -8.88 -5.49 12.67
N ILE A 548 -9.68 -5.10 11.67
CA ILE A 548 -11.03 -5.62 11.44
C ILE A 548 -11.01 -7.15 11.26
N ILE A 549 -10.12 -7.69 10.42
CA ILE A 549 -10.01 -9.13 10.16
C ILE A 549 -9.52 -9.88 11.40
N ASP A 550 -8.52 -9.36 12.13
CA ASP A 550 -7.99 -10.02 13.32
C ASP A 550 -9.01 -10.03 14.48
N ARG A 551 -9.78 -8.94 14.64
CA ARG A 551 -10.91 -8.85 15.57
C ARG A 551 -12.00 -9.88 15.24
N TRP A 552 -12.31 -10.12 13.96
CA TRP A 552 -13.25 -11.15 13.55
C TRP A 552 -12.78 -12.55 13.96
N TYR A 553 -11.53 -12.92 13.62
CA TYR A 553 -10.94 -14.19 14.05
C TYR A 553 -10.97 -14.35 15.58
N LYS A 554 -10.60 -13.29 16.33
CA LYS A 554 -10.59 -13.26 17.80
C LYS A 554 -11.96 -13.47 18.45
N ARG A 555 -13.06 -13.24 17.72
CA ARG A 555 -14.44 -13.40 18.20
C ARG A 555 -15.12 -14.66 17.67
N LYS A 556 -14.70 -15.19 16.51
CA LYS A 556 -15.40 -16.26 15.78
C LYS A 556 -14.76 -17.65 15.89
N GLY A 557 -13.49 -17.76 16.28
CA GLY A 557 -12.83 -19.07 16.36
C GLY A 557 -11.41 -19.03 16.92
N SER A 558 -10.52 -19.83 16.33
CA SER A 558 -9.15 -19.97 16.79
C SER A 558 -8.34 -18.70 16.54
N TRP A 559 -7.81 -18.13 17.62
CA TRP A 559 -6.96 -16.95 17.62
C TRP A 559 -5.93 -17.07 18.74
N SER A 560 -4.68 -16.76 18.41
CA SER A 560 -3.59 -16.55 19.37
C SER A 560 -2.77 -15.31 18.98
N LEU A 561 -1.93 -14.84 19.90
CA LEU A 561 -1.01 -13.73 19.63
C LEU A 561 -0.10 -14.02 18.42
N LEU A 562 0.35 -15.27 18.27
CA LEU A 562 1.18 -15.71 17.14
C LEU A 562 0.43 -15.62 15.79
N ASP A 563 -0.88 -15.87 15.80
CA ASP A 563 -1.71 -15.80 14.58
C ASP A 563 -2.02 -14.35 14.19
N ARG A 564 -2.24 -13.49 15.20
CA ARG A 564 -2.29 -12.03 15.00
C ARG A 564 -0.97 -11.52 14.44
N GLN A 565 0.16 -11.95 15.01
CA GLN A 565 1.50 -11.56 14.54
C GLN A 565 1.74 -12.00 13.08
N ALA A 566 1.31 -13.21 12.71
CA ALA A 566 1.37 -13.67 11.32
C ALA A 566 0.52 -12.77 10.39
N ARG A 567 -0.75 -12.51 10.72
CA ARG A 567 -1.63 -11.60 9.94
C ARG A 567 -1.04 -10.20 9.79
N GLY A 568 -0.62 -9.57 10.89
CA GLY A 568 -0.05 -8.21 10.86
C GLY A 568 1.28 -8.13 10.08
N THR A 569 2.07 -9.21 10.07
CA THR A 569 3.32 -9.28 9.28
C THR A 569 3.05 -9.46 7.79
N LEU A 570 1.98 -10.19 7.41
CA LEU A 570 1.52 -10.25 6.02
C LEU A 570 1.00 -8.87 5.55
N PHE A 571 0.28 -8.14 6.40
CA PHE A 571 -0.19 -6.79 6.09
C PHE A 571 0.93 -5.74 6.06
N ASP A 572 1.99 -5.86 6.88
CA ASP A 572 3.22 -5.06 6.71
C ASP A 572 3.87 -5.29 5.34
N GLU A 573 3.82 -6.51 4.78
CA GLU A 573 4.33 -6.78 3.43
C GLU A 573 3.42 -6.25 2.30
N ILE A 574 2.11 -6.17 2.53
CA ILE A 574 1.14 -5.53 1.62
C ILE A 574 1.34 -4.00 1.60
N ILE A 575 1.66 -3.37 2.73
CA ILE A 575 1.90 -1.91 2.83
C ILE A 575 3.33 -1.53 2.39
N HIS A 576 4.32 -2.32 2.82
CA HIS A 576 5.75 -2.11 2.56
C HIS A 576 6.29 -3.20 1.63
N THR A 577 5.71 -3.25 0.43
CA THR A 577 6.05 -4.23 -0.58
C THR A 577 7.39 -3.90 -1.21
N VAL A 578 8.35 -4.83 -1.14
CA VAL A 578 9.59 -4.71 -1.93
C VAL A 578 9.27 -5.24 -3.33
N GLN A 579 9.43 -4.37 -4.32
CA GLN A 579 9.01 -4.55 -5.70
C GLN A 579 10.21 -4.60 -6.65
N LEU A 580 10.10 -5.40 -7.71
CA LEU A 580 11.07 -5.53 -8.79
C LEU A 580 10.42 -5.16 -10.13
N VAL A 581 10.90 -4.06 -10.72
CA VAL A 581 10.57 -3.64 -12.09
C VAL A 581 11.82 -3.75 -12.96
N MET A 582 11.77 -4.60 -13.99
CA MET A 582 12.91 -4.92 -14.86
C MET A 582 14.14 -5.46 -14.08
N ASP A 583 15.09 -4.60 -13.74
CA ASP A 583 16.29 -4.89 -12.93
C ASP A 583 16.36 -4.05 -11.63
N SER A 584 15.32 -3.26 -11.36
CA SER A 584 15.32 -2.17 -10.39
C SER A 584 14.49 -2.57 -9.16
N VAL A 585 15.09 -2.56 -7.97
CA VAL A 585 14.45 -2.97 -6.71
C VAL A 585 14.17 -1.74 -5.85
N TYR A 586 12.92 -1.60 -5.43
CA TYR A 586 12.45 -0.49 -4.59
C TYR A 586 11.37 -0.98 -3.61
N MET A 587 10.90 -0.10 -2.73
CA MET A 587 9.84 -0.38 -1.77
C MET A 587 8.73 0.67 -1.89
N THR A 588 7.47 0.22 -1.94
CA THR A 588 6.30 1.09 -1.73
C THR A 588 6.07 1.31 -0.22
N HIS A 589 5.35 2.36 0.14
CA HIS A 589 4.91 2.59 1.52
C HIS A 589 3.41 2.89 1.64
N ARG A 590 2.68 2.71 0.55
CA ARG A 590 1.25 2.98 0.36
C ARG A 590 0.77 2.27 -0.92
N GLY A 591 -0.54 2.21 -1.07
CA GLY A 591 -1.23 1.45 -2.09
C GLY A 591 -1.37 -0.03 -1.75
N ASN A 592 -2.26 -0.71 -2.45
CA ASN A 592 -2.58 -2.11 -2.29
C ASN A 592 -2.06 -2.90 -3.52
N PRO A 593 -1.00 -3.72 -3.39
CA PRO A 593 -0.42 -4.46 -4.51
C PRO A 593 -1.40 -5.52 -5.03
N SER A 594 -1.85 -5.36 -6.27
CA SER A 594 -3.05 -6.02 -6.81
C SER A 594 -2.98 -7.53 -7.04
N GLY A 595 -1.87 -8.18 -6.64
CA GLY A 595 -1.68 -9.63 -6.66
C GLY A 595 -1.72 -10.27 -5.28
N ASN A 596 -2.10 -9.53 -4.22
CA ASN A 596 -2.30 -10.11 -2.90
C ASN A 596 -3.68 -10.79 -2.80
N PRO A 597 -3.84 -11.91 -2.06
CA PRO A 597 -5.12 -12.65 -2.00
C PRO A 597 -6.31 -11.88 -1.41
N LEU A 598 -6.09 -10.72 -0.79
CA LEU A 598 -7.11 -9.88 -0.17
C LEU A 598 -7.36 -8.59 -0.97
N THR A 599 -6.78 -8.43 -2.17
CA THR A 599 -6.81 -7.18 -2.97
C THR A 599 -8.20 -6.55 -2.99
N VAL A 600 -9.21 -7.29 -3.45
CA VAL A 600 -10.58 -6.79 -3.58
C VAL A 600 -11.25 -6.53 -2.22
N ILE A 601 -10.99 -7.36 -1.21
CA ILE A 601 -11.55 -7.20 0.14
C ILE A 601 -10.99 -5.94 0.82
N ILE A 602 -9.68 -5.73 0.75
CA ILE A 602 -9.01 -4.52 1.27
C ILE A 602 -9.56 -3.29 0.55
N ASN A 603 -9.62 -3.30 -0.78
CA ASN A 603 -10.17 -2.19 -1.57
C ASN A 603 -11.63 -1.88 -1.16
N THR A 604 -12.48 -2.90 -1.00
CA THR A 604 -13.91 -2.79 -0.64
C THR A 604 -14.12 -2.25 0.77
N ILE A 605 -13.43 -2.80 1.77
CA ILE A 605 -13.55 -2.33 3.16
C ILE A 605 -13.01 -0.89 3.30
N VAL A 606 -11.92 -0.54 2.59
CA VAL A 606 -11.43 0.85 2.57
C VAL A 606 -12.43 1.82 1.89
N ASN A 607 -13.24 1.34 0.94
CA ASN A 607 -14.27 2.15 0.27
C ASN A 607 -15.39 2.54 1.26
N GLU A 608 -15.87 1.57 2.04
CA GLU A 608 -16.82 1.81 3.13
C GLU A 608 -16.21 2.66 4.26
N ILE A 609 -14.91 2.49 4.56
CA ILE A 609 -14.21 3.38 5.50
C ILE A 609 -14.22 4.83 4.99
N HIS A 610 -13.96 5.09 3.70
CA HIS A 610 -14.05 6.43 3.13
C HIS A 610 -15.46 7.03 3.29
N ALA A 611 -16.51 6.27 2.97
CA ALA A 611 -17.90 6.74 3.11
C ALA A 611 -18.24 7.10 4.58
N ARG A 612 -17.90 6.23 5.53
CA ARG A 612 -18.13 6.46 6.98
C ARG A 612 -17.27 7.60 7.54
N LEU A 613 -16.05 7.82 7.03
CA LEU A 613 -15.20 8.95 7.42
C LEU A 613 -15.76 10.29 6.90
N VAL A 614 -16.15 10.39 5.62
CA VAL A 614 -16.80 11.61 5.09
C VAL A 614 -18.07 11.93 5.87
N TRP A 615 -18.87 10.92 6.23
CA TRP A 615 -20.03 11.10 7.09
C TRP A 615 -19.67 11.73 8.44
N LEU A 616 -18.67 11.21 9.16
CA LEU A 616 -18.25 11.78 10.45
C LEU A 616 -17.67 13.20 10.32
N LEU A 617 -17.04 13.53 9.19
CA LEU A 617 -16.52 14.88 8.91
C LEU A 617 -17.64 15.88 8.60
N ARG A 618 -18.62 15.52 7.77
CA ARG A 618 -19.67 16.44 7.27
C ARG A 618 -20.95 16.47 8.09
N ALA A 619 -21.32 15.38 8.77
CA ALA A 619 -22.64 15.27 9.38
C ALA A 619 -22.93 16.36 10.41
N LYS A 620 -24.16 16.88 10.37
CA LYS A 620 -24.72 17.77 11.39
C LYS A 620 -24.71 17.05 12.76
N PRO A 621 -24.55 17.73 13.91
CA PRO A 621 -24.23 17.07 15.19
C PRO A 621 -25.13 15.89 15.59
N LEU A 622 -26.45 15.95 15.34
CA LEU A 622 -27.38 14.85 15.63
C LEU A 622 -27.15 13.59 14.76
N TYR A 623 -26.62 13.78 13.55
CA TYR A 623 -26.33 12.72 12.57
C TYR A 623 -24.90 12.19 12.66
N ARG A 624 -23.99 12.88 13.37
CA ARG A 624 -22.54 12.58 13.41
C ARG A 624 -22.18 11.38 14.29
N ASN A 625 -22.70 10.21 13.91
CA ASN A 625 -22.46 8.92 14.54
C ASN A 625 -22.80 7.79 13.55
N MET A 626 -22.29 6.58 13.81
CA MET A 626 -22.43 5.44 12.91
C MET A 626 -23.84 4.81 12.92
N LEU A 627 -24.61 4.99 14.00
CA LEU A 627 -26.03 4.56 14.04
C LEU A 627 -26.86 5.34 13.03
N MET A 628 -26.62 6.65 12.89
CA MET A 628 -27.33 7.48 11.90
C MET A 628 -26.82 7.23 10.48
N PHE A 629 -25.53 6.97 10.25
CA PHE A 629 -25.04 6.49 8.95
C PHE A 629 -25.82 5.23 8.51
N LYS A 630 -25.87 4.21 9.36
CA LYS A 630 -26.58 2.94 9.08
C LYS A 630 -28.11 3.08 8.92
N LYS A 631 -28.70 4.17 9.41
CA LYS A 631 -30.13 4.50 9.20
C LYS A 631 -30.40 5.32 7.95
N CYS A 632 -29.42 6.08 7.47
CA CYS A 632 -29.59 7.08 6.41
C CYS A 632 -28.90 6.70 5.09
N VAL A 633 -28.06 5.67 5.09
CA VAL A 633 -27.24 5.24 3.95
C VAL A 633 -27.32 3.73 3.77
N ARG A 634 -27.30 3.26 2.51
CA ARG A 634 -26.96 1.89 2.12
C ARG A 634 -25.82 1.94 1.12
N THR A 635 -24.75 1.19 1.36
CA THR A 635 -23.60 1.09 0.44
C THR A 635 -23.64 -0.25 -0.29
N LYS A 636 -23.25 -0.29 -1.55
CA LYS A 636 -22.73 -1.48 -2.24
C LYS A 636 -21.42 -1.14 -2.92
N SER A 637 -20.40 -1.96 -2.72
CA SER A 637 -19.04 -1.69 -3.17
C SER A 637 -18.34 -2.96 -3.64
N TYR A 638 -17.53 -2.83 -4.70
CA TYR A 638 -16.72 -3.91 -5.25
C TYR A 638 -15.35 -3.33 -5.60
N GLY A 639 -14.43 -3.37 -4.64
CA GLY A 639 -13.12 -2.76 -4.78
C GLY A 639 -13.20 -1.23 -4.82
N ASP A 640 -12.87 -0.64 -5.96
CA ASP A 640 -12.98 0.79 -6.26
C ASP A 640 -14.41 1.22 -6.64
N ASP A 641 -15.19 0.36 -7.29
CA ASP A 641 -16.57 0.64 -7.71
C ASP A 641 -17.50 0.78 -6.49
N VAL A 642 -18.30 1.86 -6.41
CA VAL A 642 -19.21 2.14 -5.28
C VAL A 642 -20.51 2.83 -5.68
N LEU A 643 -21.59 2.31 -5.11
CA LEU A 643 -22.96 2.81 -5.21
C LEU A 643 -23.55 2.98 -3.80
N LEU A 644 -24.06 4.17 -3.47
CA LEU A 644 -24.72 4.45 -2.20
C LEU A 644 -26.11 5.05 -2.44
N THR A 645 -27.13 4.62 -1.68
CA THR A 645 -28.40 5.38 -1.56
C THR A 645 -28.42 6.18 -0.27
N VAL A 646 -29.11 7.32 -0.31
CA VAL A 646 -29.04 8.34 0.76
C VAL A 646 -30.41 8.97 1.00
N VAL A 647 -30.94 8.83 2.22
CA VAL A 647 -32.24 9.42 2.58
C VAL A 647 -32.22 10.95 2.44
N ARG A 648 -33.35 11.51 2.01
CA ARG A 648 -33.43 12.89 1.53
C ARG A 648 -33.06 13.95 2.57
N GLU A 649 -33.26 13.66 3.86
CA GLU A 649 -32.95 14.57 4.97
C GLU A 649 -31.46 14.86 5.16
N VAL A 650 -30.56 14.06 4.56
CA VAL A 650 -29.10 14.16 4.80
C VAL A 650 -28.28 14.52 3.56
N GLN A 651 -28.90 14.50 2.38
CA GLN A 651 -28.28 14.84 1.09
C GLN A 651 -27.71 16.28 1.05
N GLU A 652 -28.18 17.19 1.89
CA GLU A 652 -27.63 18.55 2.06
C GLU A 652 -26.14 18.54 2.47
N PHE A 653 -25.71 17.52 3.22
CA PHE A 653 -24.33 17.41 3.75
C PHE A 653 -23.60 16.12 3.37
N PHE A 654 -24.30 15.12 2.84
CA PHE A 654 -23.74 13.85 2.39
C PHE A 654 -24.25 13.50 0.98
N ASN A 655 -23.46 13.88 -0.02
CA ASN A 655 -23.71 13.74 -1.46
C ASN A 655 -22.38 13.63 -2.23
N GLN A 656 -22.42 13.37 -3.54
CA GLN A 656 -21.22 13.19 -4.39
C GLN A 656 -20.24 14.36 -4.28
N GLU A 657 -20.72 15.61 -4.32
CA GLU A 657 -19.90 16.82 -4.24
C GLU A 657 -19.15 16.88 -2.90
N THR A 658 -19.84 16.62 -1.78
CA THR A 658 -19.21 16.60 -0.45
C THR A 658 -18.22 15.45 -0.26
N MET A 659 -18.46 14.29 -0.89
CA MET A 659 -17.51 13.17 -0.89
C MET A 659 -16.25 13.53 -1.69
N THR A 660 -16.40 14.07 -2.90
CA THR A 660 -15.27 14.55 -3.72
C THR A 660 -14.49 15.66 -2.99
N GLU A 661 -15.18 16.62 -2.36
CA GLU A 661 -14.55 17.74 -1.63
C GLU A 661 -13.71 17.24 -0.45
N GLU A 662 -14.26 16.40 0.44
CA GLU A 662 -13.50 15.89 1.60
C GLU A 662 -12.37 14.95 1.20
N LEU A 663 -12.62 13.98 0.30
CA LEU A 663 -11.61 13.01 -0.10
C LEU A 663 -10.41 13.67 -0.80
N SER A 664 -10.64 14.77 -1.51
CA SER A 664 -9.55 15.56 -2.13
C SER A 664 -8.54 16.11 -1.12
N LYS A 665 -8.98 16.46 0.11
CA LYS A 665 -8.12 16.99 1.19
C LYS A 665 -7.11 15.93 1.68
N TYR A 666 -7.44 14.66 1.50
CA TYR A 666 -6.61 13.51 1.81
C TYR A 666 -5.91 12.94 0.56
N GLY A 667 -5.91 13.67 -0.57
CA GLY A 667 -5.27 13.29 -1.83
C GLY A 667 -5.96 12.16 -2.58
N ILE A 668 -7.24 11.90 -2.29
CA ILE A 668 -8.04 10.86 -2.95
C ILE A 668 -8.93 11.54 -4.00
N ILE A 669 -8.78 11.14 -5.26
CA ILE A 669 -9.55 11.71 -6.39
C ILE A 669 -10.79 10.83 -6.63
N PHE A 670 -11.93 11.28 -6.09
CA PHE A 670 -13.23 10.63 -6.26
C PHE A 670 -14.07 11.40 -7.31
N THR A 671 -14.57 10.68 -8.30
CA THR A 671 -15.35 11.19 -9.45
C THR A 671 -16.67 10.42 -9.57
N ASN A 672 -17.53 10.80 -10.52
CA ASN A 672 -18.62 9.92 -10.95
C ASN A 672 -18.08 8.68 -11.70
N GLU A 673 -18.94 7.69 -11.94
CA GLU A 673 -18.61 6.46 -12.67
C GLU A 673 -18.34 6.69 -14.17
N ASN A 674 -19.03 7.65 -14.77
CA ASN A 674 -18.91 7.96 -16.20
C ASN A 674 -17.58 8.65 -16.57
N LYS A 675 -16.93 9.31 -15.60
CA LYS A 675 -15.69 10.10 -15.76
C LYS A 675 -15.78 11.19 -16.84
N ASP A 676 -16.98 11.74 -17.02
CA ASP A 676 -17.31 12.84 -17.95
C ASP A 676 -16.86 14.23 -17.44
N GLY A 677 -16.50 14.34 -16.16
CA GLY A 677 -16.11 15.59 -15.50
C GLY A 677 -17.25 16.36 -14.85
N VAL A 678 -18.48 15.85 -14.87
CA VAL A 678 -19.68 16.48 -14.30
C VAL A 678 -19.91 15.98 -12.88
N LEU A 679 -19.93 16.91 -11.91
CA LEU A 679 -20.37 16.59 -10.54
C LEU A 679 -21.90 16.56 -10.49
N TYR A 680 -22.46 15.35 -10.42
CA TYR A 680 -23.88 15.13 -10.13
C TYR A 680 -24.06 14.87 -8.64
N ASN A 681 -24.64 15.81 -7.89
CA ASN A 681 -24.72 15.71 -6.42
C ASN A 681 -25.48 14.46 -5.96
N ILE A 682 -26.65 14.22 -6.55
CA ILE A 682 -27.53 13.06 -6.34
C ILE A 682 -28.14 12.70 -7.71
N ARG A 683 -28.35 11.41 -7.98
CA ARG A 683 -29.05 10.88 -9.17
C ARG A 683 -30.07 9.83 -8.74
N ASN A 684 -30.95 9.39 -9.65
CA ASN A 684 -31.76 8.21 -9.40
C ASN A 684 -30.95 6.93 -9.71
N LEU A 685 -31.20 5.83 -8.99
CA LEU A 685 -30.60 4.51 -9.27
C LEU A 685 -30.82 4.02 -10.71
N ASP A 686 -31.90 4.43 -11.38
CA ASP A 686 -32.19 4.10 -12.77
C ASP A 686 -31.30 4.86 -13.78
N GLN A 687 -30.48 5.80 -13.31
CA GLN A 687 -29.63 6.70 -14.11
C GLN A 687 -28.12 6.46 -13.93
N VAL A 688 -27.74 5.44 -13.15
CA VAL A 688 -26.34 5.15 -12.79
C VAL A 688 -25.95 3.73 -13.22
N SER A 689 -24.65 3.44 -13.22
CA SER A 689 -24.13 2.07 -13.38
C SER A 689 -23.27 1.63 -12.21
N PHE A 690 -23.28 0.33 -11.92
CA PHE A 690 -22.40 -0.35 -10.97
C PHE A 690 -21.94 -1.66 -11.62
N LEU A 691 -20.68 -2.07 -11.48
CA LEU A 691 -20.09 -3.20 -12.22
C LEU A 691 -20.32 -3.10 -13.75
N LYS A 692 -20.33 -1.86 -14.27
CA LYS A 692 -20.74 -1.46 -15.63
C LYS A 692 -22.14 -1.90 -16.06
N ARG A 693 -23.07 -2.08 -15.13
CA ARG A 693 -24.44 -2.51 -15.37
C ARG A 693 -25.43 -1.47 -14.85
N ASN A 694 -26.44 -1.14 -15.66
CA ASN A 694 -27.59 -0.35 -15.25
C ASN A 694 -28.72 -1.27 -14.72
N PHE A 695 -29.71 -0.69 -14.05
CA PHE A 695 -30.91 -1.40 -13.58
C PHE A 695 -32.07 -1.19 -14.56
N ARG A 696 -32.51 -2.24 -15.27
CA ARG A 696 -33.66 -2.16 -16.19
C ARG A 696 -34.91 -2.80 -15.60
N ARG A 697 -36.07 -2.15 -15.74
CA ARG A 697 -37.38 -2.80 -15.59
C ARG A 697 -37.81 -3.45 -16.90
N ASP A 698 -38.40 -4.62 -16.81
CA ASP A 698 -38.78 -5.43 -17.97
C ASP A 698 -40.28 -5.77 -17.96
N SER A 699 -40.85 -5.99 -19.15
CA SER A 699 -42.27 -6.32 -19.35
C SER A 699 -42.58 -7.80 -19.15
N ASP A 700 -41.61 -8.65 -19.47
CA ASP A 700 -41.70 -10.10 -19.48
C ASP A 700 -41.37 -10.61 -18.05
N PHE A 701 -40.54 -9.86 -17.33
CA PHE A 701 -40.12 -10.09 -15.94
C PHE A 701 -40.59 -8.98 -14.96
N PRO A 702 -41.92 -8.77 -14.78
CA PRO A 702 -42.45 -7.69 -13.97
C PRO A 702 -42.09 -7.84 -12.49
N GLY A 703 -41.49 -6.80 -11.91
CA GLY A 703 -41.04 -6.77 -10.52
C GLY A 703 -39.58 -7.18 -10.31
N LEU A 704 -38.88 -7.61 -11.36
CA LEU A 704 -37.43 -7.78 -11.35
C LEU A 704 -36.70 -6.55 -11.91
N TRP A 705 -35.45 -6.39 -11.46
CA TRP A 705 -34.48 -5.45 -12.01
C TRP A 705 -33.39 -6.24 -12.74
N LEU A 706 -33.26 -6.05 -14.04
CA LEU A 706 -32.33 -6.77 -14.90
C LEU A 706 -31.00 -6.01 -15.11
N PRO A 707 -29.86 -6.72 -15.23
CA PRO A 707 -28.52 -6.13 -15.41
C PRO A 707 -28.23 -5.73 -16.86
N GLN A 708 -28.40 -4.45 -17.22
CA GLN A 708 -27.96 -3.97 -18.53
C GLN A 708 -26.45 -3.68 -18.53
N ILE A 709 -25.61 -4.66 -18.91
CA ILE A 709 -24.17 -4.41 -19.09
C ILE A 709 -23.90 -3.40 -20.22
N SER A 710 -22.93 -2.50 -20.00
CA SER A 710 -22.45 -1.51 -20.99
C SER A 710 -22.35 -2.08 -22.42
N THR A 711 -22.93 -1.39 -23.40
CA THR A 711 -22.98 -1.89 -24.78
C THR A 711 -21.57 -1.96 -25.40
N GLU A 712 -20.63 -1.12 -24.97
CA GLU A 712 -19.22 -1.18 -25.36
C GLU A 712 -18.48 -2.41 -24.79
N THR A 713 -19.07 -3.16 -23.85
CA THR A 713 -18.56 -4.49 -23.48
C THR A 713 -19.07 -5.54 -24.47
N ILE A 714 -20.37 -5.52 -24.81
CA ILE A 714 -20.99 -6.40 -25.81
C ILE A 714 -20.33 -6.22 -27.19
N TYR A 715 -20.16 -4.98 -27.65
CA TYR A 715 -19.65 -4.66 -28.98
C TYR A 715 -18.17 -5.03 -29.20
N GLU A 716 -17.37 -5.09 -28.15
CA GLU A 716 -15.94 -5.43 -28.28
C GLU A 716 -15.70 -6.94 -28.37
N LEU A 717 -16.66 -7.78 -27.94
CA LEU A 717 -16.67 -9.23 -28.20
C LEU A 717 -16.68 -9.54 -29.71
N PHE A 718 -17.36 -8.71 -30.51
CA PHE A 718 -17.35 -8.81 -31.97
C PHE A 718 -16.06 -8.31 -32.63
N ASN A 719 -15.20 -7.58 -31.89
CA ASN A 719 -13.99 -6.96 -32.41
C ASN A 719 -12.70 -7.68 -31.99
N TRP A 720 -12.67 -8.32 -30.82
CA TRP A 720 -11.46 -8.94 -30.28
C TRP A 720 -11.69 -10.34 -29.75
N TYR A 721 -10.68 -11.21 -29.93
CA TYR A 721 -10.64 -12.55 -29.38
C TYR A 721 -9.27 -12.88 -28.79
N HIS A 722 -9.21 -13.85 -27.88
CA HIS A 722 -7.94 -14.34 -27.33
C HIS A 722 -7.28 -15.34 -28.29
N SER A 723 -5.98 -15.18 -28.55
CA SER A 723 -5.20 -16.02 -29.46
C SER A 723 -5.30 -17.50 -29.07
N THR A 724 -5.96 -18.29 -29.91
CA THR A 724 -6.29 -19.71 -29.71
C THR A 724 -6.00 -20.50 -30.99
N GLU A 725 -5.94 -21.83 -30.89
CA GLU A 725 -5.83 -22.74 -32.03
C GLU A 725 -7.17 -22.87 -32.79
N ASN A 726 -8.30 -22.88 -32.06
CA ASN A 726 -9.64 -22.96 -32.64
C ASN A 726 -10.33 -21.59 -32.66
N VAL A 727 -10.01 -20.79 -33.68
CA VAL A 727 -10.57 -19.43 -33.84
C VAL A 727 -12.09 -19.46 -34.03
N HIS A 728 -12.64 -20.42 -34.78
CA HIS A 728 -14.09 -20.48 -35.05
C HIS A 728 -14.90 -20.75 -33.77
N GLU A 729 -14.45 -21.64 -32.87
CA GLU A 729 -15.14 -21.82 -31.58
C GLU A 729 -15.07 -20.55 -30.72
N GLN A 730 -13.92 -19.86 -30.67
CA GLN A 730 -13.82 -18.61 -29.91
C GLN A 730 -14.73 -17.51 -30.49
N LEU A 731 -14.89 -17.41 -31.81
CA LEU A 731 -15.86 -16.49 -32.41
C LEU A 731 -17.30 -16.89 -32.07
N ARG A 732 -17.63 -18.19 -32.07
CA ARG A 732 -18.93 -18.68 -31.59
C ARG A 732 -19.17 -18.39 -30.11
N MET A 733 -18.18 -18.58 -29.24
CA MET A 733 -18.27 -18.23 -27.82
C MET A 733 -18.47 -16.72 -27.61
N ASN A 734 -17.73 -15.88 -28.35
CA ASN A 734 -17.91 -14.43 -28.33
C ASN A 734 -19.35 -14.05 -28.75
N MET A 735 -19.92 -14.70 -29.77
CA MET A 735 -21.31 -14.47 -30.19
C MET A 735 -22.31 -14.93 -29.12
N ARG A 736 -22.14 -16.14 -28.55
CA ARG A 736 -22.98 -16.66 -27.44
C ARG A 736 -23.05 -15.67 -26.29
N CYS A 737 -21.88 -15.23 -25.81
CA CYS A 737 -21.75 -14.28 -24.72
C CYS A 737 -22.38 -12.92 -25.05
N ALA A 738 -22.15 -12.41 -26.27
CA ALA A 738 -22.74 -11.14 -26.71
C ALA A 738 -24.27 -11.19 -26.81
N MET A 739 -24.85 -12.29 -27.32
CA MET A 739 -26.30 -12.45 -27.40
C MET A 739 -26.94 -12.70 -26.02
N ALA A 740 -26.26 -13.45 -25.14
CA ALA A 740 -26.70 -13.67 -23.76
C ALA A 740 -26.72 -12.35 -22.97
N PHE A 741 -25.72 -11.49 -23.11
CA PHE A 741 -25.77 -10.14 -22.54
C PHE A 741 -26.84 -9.26 -23.22
N ALA A 742 -27.09 -9.42 -24.52
CA ALA A 742 -28.11 -8.66 -25.24
C ALA A 742 -29.54 -8.99 -24.81
N PHE A 743 -29.81 -10.21 -24.31
CA PHE A 743 -31.11 -10.59 -23.74
C PHE A 743 -31.54 -9.63 -22.61
N PHE A 744 -30.63 -9.27 -21.70
CA PHE A 744 -30.93 -8.33 -20.61
C PHE A 744 -31.22 -6.89 -21.08
N HIS A 745 -30.89 -6.53 -22.32
CA HIS A 745 -31.31 -5.26 -22.95
C HIS A 745 -32.71 -5.31 -23.59
N GLY A 746 -33.34 -6.49 -23.67
CA GLY A 746 -34.69 -6.68 -24.18
C GLY A 746 -34.76 -6.96 -25.69
N GLU A 747 -35.92 -7.48 -26.13
CA GLU A 747 -36.12 -8.07 -27.46
C GLU A 747 -35.66 -7.16 -28.63
N GLY A 748 -35.93 -5.86 -28.54
CA GLY A 748 -35.58 -4.90 -29.60
C GLY A 748 -34.06 -4.77 -29.84
N PHE A 749 -33.28 -4.62 -28.77
CA PHE A 749 -31.82 -4.56 -28.85
C PHE A 749 -31.24 -5.91 -29.28
N TYR A 750 -31.80 -7.01 -28.75
CA TYR A 750 -31.41 -8.36 -29.12
C TYR A 750 -31.56 -8.59 -30.63
N LYS A 751 -32.73 -8.25 -31.22
CA LYS A 751 -32.99 -8.38 -32.66
C LYS A 751 -32.09 -7.47 -33.49
N GLU A 752 -31.91 -6.22 -33.10
CA GLU A 752 -31.03 -5.28 -33.81
C GLU A 752 -29.57 -5.76 -33.85
N LEU A 753 -29.08 -6.38 -32.76
CA LEU A 753 -27.74 -6.95 -32.70
C LEU A 753 -27.62 -8.22 -33.55
N TYR A 754 -28.62 -9.10 -33.48
CA TYR A 754 -28.71 -10.31 -34.30
C TYR A 754 -28.65 -9.98 -35.81
N ASP A 755 -29.50 -9.08 -36.30
CA ASP A 755 -29.59 -8.75 -37.74
C ASP A 755 -28.25 -8.22 -38.30
N LYS A 756 -27.51 -7.45 -37.49
CA LYS A 756 -26.16 -6.95 -37.82
C LYS A 756 -25.11 -8.06 -37.80
N ALA A 757 -25.14 -8.93 -36.79
CA ALA A 757 -24.09 -9.94 -36.58
C ALA A 757 -24.23 -11.15 -37.52
N ILE A 758 -25.46 -11.64 -37.72
CA ILE A 758 -25.71 -12.93 -38.37
C ILE A 758 -25.17 -13.00 -39.81
N ASN A 759 -25.42 -11.95 -40.59
CA ASN A 759 -24.97 -11.85 -41.98
C ASN A 759 -23.44 -11.76 -42.09
N VAL A 760 -22.79 -11.09 -41.14
CA VAL A 760 -21.34 -10.91 -41.12
C VAL A 760 -20.62 -12.21 -40.72
N TYR A 761 -21.16 -12.95 -39.74
CA TYR A 761 -20.64 -14.28 -39.37
C TYR A 761 -20.72 -15.26 -40.55
N LEU A 762 -21.89 -15.36 -41.19
CA LEU A 762 -22.11 -16.24 -42.33
C LEU A 762 -21.22 -15.87 -43.53
N SER A 763 -21.05 -14.58 -43.84
CA SER A 763 -20.15 -14.13 -44.92
C SER A 763 -18.67 -14.47 -44.69
N HIS A 764 -18.27 -14.62 -43.42
CA HIS A 764 -16.92 -15.02 -43.00
C HIS A 764 -16.78 -16.53 -42.76
N GLY A 765 -17.81 -17.34 -43.08
CA GLY A 765 -17.78 -18.79 -42.89
C GLY A 765 -17.78 -19.22 -41.42
N VAL A 766 -18.27 -18.37 -40.51
CA VAL A 766 -18.48 -18.72 -39.10
C VAL A 766 -19.93 -19.16 -38.91
N ASP A 767 -20.10 -20.40 -38.46
CA ASP A 767 -21.39 -20.93 -38.04
C ASP A 767 -21.90 -20.20 -36.78
N PRO A 768 -23.16 -19.74 -36.72
CA PRO A 768 -23.66 -18.97 -35.57
C PRO A 768 -24.52 -19.84 -34.64
N HIS A 769 -24.02 -20.16 -33.43
CA HIS A 769 -24.70 -21.01 -32.44
C HIS A 769 -25.02 -20.24 -31.17
N PHE A 770 -26.29 -19.90 -30.91
CA PHE A 770 -26.78 -19.17 -29.73
C PHE A 770 -28.30 -19.41 -29.56
N PHE A 771 -28.84 -19.22 -28.35
CA PHE A 771 -30.29 -19.26 -28.09
C PHE A 771 -30.99 -17.97 -28.52
N MET A 772 -32.17 -18.07 -29.14
CA MET A 772 -33.06 -16.96 -29.52
C MET A 772 -33.65 -16.26 -28.29
N TYR A 773 -34.20 -15.05 -28.46
CA TYR A 773 -34.74 -14.26 -27.34
C TYR A 773 -35.79 -15.03 -26.52
N ASN A 774 -36.76 -15.69 -27.16
CA ASN A 774 -37.80 -16.45 -26.45
C ASN A 774 -37.22 -17.66 -25.70
N GLU A 775 -36.18 -18.30 -26.24
CA GLU A 775 -35.49 -19.40 -25.57
C GLU A 775 -34.75 -18.89 -24.31
N TRP A 776 -34.15 -17.69 -24.37
CA TRP A 776 -33.63 -17.02 -23.18
C TRP A 776 -34.72 -16.65 -22.17
N VAL A 777 -35.90 -16.20 -22.63
CA VAL A 777 -37.05 -15.94 -21.75
C VAL A 777 -37.48 -17.22 -21.03
N ASP A 778 -37.62 -18.34 -21.75
CA ASP A 778 -38.00 -19.63 -21.18
C ASP A 778 -36.94 -20.18 -20.20
N ILE A 779 -35.65 -20.07 -20.54
CA ILE A 779 -34.54 -20.49 -19.66
C ILE A 779 -34.48 -19.62 -18.40
N PHE A 780 -34.49 -18.30 -18.55
CA PHE A 780 -34.41 -17.39 -17.39
C PHE A 780 -35.65 -17.51 -16.49
N SER A 781 -36.83 -17.73 -17.07
CA SER A 781 -38.08 -18.00 -16.32
C SER A 781 -37.96 -19.20 -15.39
N GLN A 782 -37.41 -20.32 -15.87
CA GLN A 782 -37.18 -21.52 -15.04
C GLN A 782 -36.14 -21.27 -13.92
N ILE A 783 -35.14 -20.44 -14.18
CA ILE A 783 -34.09 -20.09 -13.21
C ILE A 783 -34.66 -19.19 -12.10
N ILE A 784 -35.51 -18.21 -12.42
CA ILE A 784 -36.11 -17.32 -11.42
C ILE A 784 -37.29 -17.95 -10.66
N SER A 785 -37.99 -18.94 -11.23
CA SER A 785 -39.04 -19.68 -10.53
C SER A 785 -38.48 -20.75 -9.58
N GLY A 786 -37.26 -21.23 -9.84
CA GLY A 786 -36.65 -22.36 -9.14
C GLY A 786 -37.03 -23.73 -9.73
N ASP A 787 -37.61 -23.78 -10.92
CA ASP A 787 -37.90 -25.01 -11.66
C ASP A 787 -36.68 -25.56 -12.42
N ALA A 788 -35.65 -24.73 -12.65
CA ALA A 788 -34.40 -25.13 -13.29
C ALA A 788 -33.55 -26.06 -12.40
N ASP A 789 -32.91 -27.07 -13.01
CA ASP A 789 -31.92 -27.91 -12.33
C ASP A 789 -30.54 -27.24 -12.23
N GLU A 790 -29.65 -27.81 -11.42
CA GLU A 790 -28.29 -27.29 -11.24
C GLU A 790 -27.47 -27.26 -12.55
N ASN A 791 -27.77 -28.14 -13.51
CA ASN A 791 -27.09 -28.18 -14.79
C ASN A 791 -27.50 -26.99 -15.66
N LEU A 792 -28.80 -26.68 -15.75
CA LEU A 792 -29.32 -25.54 -16.50
C LEU A 792 -28.85 -24.20 -15.88
N VAL A 793 -28.85 -24.09 -14.55
CA VAL A 793 -28.32 -22.91 -13.84
C VAL A 793 -26.82 -22.73 -14.12
N LYS A 794 -26.05 -23.82 -14.15
CA LYS A 794 -24.61 -23.79 -14.45
C LYS A 794 -24.31 -23.52 -15.92
N GLU A 795 -25.08 -24.10 -16.84
CA GLU A 795 -24.94 -23.84 -18.27
C GLU A 795 -25.24 -22.36 -18.56
N PHE A 796 -26.34 -21.83 -18.01
CA PHE A 796 -26.71 -20.42 -18.11
C PHE A 796 -25.57 -19.49 -17.65
N ARG A 797 -24.97 -19.74 -16.47
CA ARG A 797 -23.83 -18.96 -15.97
C ARG A 797 -22.63 -18.98 -16.93
N SER A 798 -22.36 -20.13 -17.56
CA SER A 798 -21.22 -20.29 -18.49
C SER A 798 -21.29 -19.48 -19.78
N TYR A 799 -22.39 -18.76 -20.04
CA TYR A 799 -22.46 -17.76 -21.12
C TYR A 799 -21.85 -16.39 -20.74
N PHE A 800 -21.55 -16.17 -19.46
CA PHE A 800 -21.11 -14.88 -18.90
C PHE A 800 -19.73 -14.94 -18.23
N GLU A 801 -19.14 -16.14 -18.10
CA GLU A 801 -17.84 -16.45 -17.47
C GLU A 801 -16.69 -16.59 -18.49
#